data_AF-A0A2H0L2M9-F1
#
_entry.id   AF-A0A2H0L2M9-F1
#
_cell.length_a   1.000
_cell.length_b   1.000
_cell.length_c   1.000
_cell.angle_alpha   90.00
_cell.angle_beta   90.00
_cell.angle_gamma   90.00
#
_symmetry.space_group_name_H-M   'P 1'
#
loop_
_entity.id
_entity.type
_entity.pdbx_description
1 polymer ?
#
loop_
_entity_poly.entity_id
_entity_poly.type
_entity_poly.pdbx_seq_one_letter_code
_entity_poly.pdbx_strand_id
1 'polypeptide(L)'
;MQAKKHIGIAILGLLCGALLLGGTLFLELRQNPPLRAAADNFHEEIQILEGRDDAVVKNEQERLLLTTGPAARLTLGIWDNALARFAPESEAALRIVHDKAPRRVEFELDRGRVWINTRNSATTVHLTAGTTTLELEPGVFDIQYEKGVIIAVAMRRSLTATIAGRKIILPERRQIVISESKVARQAKTISQLRYSKLLKEYPFYAADIDEWIEKNQSDDRAFYRAYQAQMDERLRQAGPHLGLDSESLSFKVNRTWNSAVAGLTLAPQRKAERNVASAFDYFDAGLFADLIGKRDIAQQRYTTFQRIVPQADAELVRAAAYLRFDQIAHINPSSQLFTAQLVIRDLLQKSTLEKIHASFIDVLDAHAEGIDLDVQQNVVNLLNRFATLSDSSLQSVTDAALAEDILFEYIQLEDFIKRDDRFIRQEYLKILALLERAYLQVIDHKEEAQEQRQFFIQEKLKRIAKIQKKIERDELPFQQARQSILLLFTQIDELRPVVSDKAVLSFFDDELKKLLPLVTFLRSNSADNVQNNFAIHYETYRNRLNEAKEVRSLLESSVGGEEISPFRREELASLVVSALREVGIREVDINFPDDETSATVMITNAKFEGAEFSALYNTERRLFTNIIFNGEEIPNAVKLENVRVVFLVKLGKLELPQEVSEESLTEKPSQQSVLEKVALAQVKEALERLAITVEDKYIGLEDVANEIVHVRLATYGQGSEAVVFAFDIGTKSKRVENLVVQTVGGEVAANDSFKVDDLPTRVQQIAQRAIFEKEREAELKALIDDEPQPEPDQQ
;
A
#
# COMPACT_ATOMS: atom_id res chain seq x y z
N MET A 1 -43.43 -55.96 -29.16
CA MET A 1 -43.56 -56.82 -30.35
C MET A 1 -42.91 -56.15 -31.54
N GLN A 2 -41.75 -56.69 -31.93
CA GLN A 2 -41.23 -56.91 -33.30
C GLN A 2 -41.33 -55.80 -34.37
N ALA A 3 -40.35 -55.59 -35.25
CA ALA A 3 -38.99 -56.09 -35.41
C ALA A 3 -38.29 -55.28 -36.53
N LYS A 4 -36.96 -55.22 -36.44
CA LYS A 4 -36.00 -54.86 -37.49
C LYS A 4 -36.10 -55.76 -38.74
N LYS A 5 -35.60 -55.28 -39.89
CA LYS A 5 -34.62 -55.88 -40.85
C LYS A 5 -34.84 -55.28 -42.26
N HIS A 6 -33.84 -54.92 -43.06
CA HIS A 6 -32.73 -55.70 -43.67
C HIS A 6 -31.62 -54.71 -44.13
N ILE A 7 -30.28 -54.86 -43.92
CA ILE A 7 -29.26 -55.78 -44.51
C ILE A 7 -29.42 -55.85 -46.05
N GLY A 8 -28.57 -55.30 -46.93
CA GLY A 8 -27.10 -55.38 -47.04
C GLY A 8 -26.72 -56.41 -48.12
N ILE A 9 -25.81 -56.08 -49.07
CA ILE A 9 -24.82 -56.94 -49.81
C ILE A 9 -24.37 -56.32 -51.16
N ALA A 10 -23.05 -56.05 -51.25
CA ALA A 10 -22.02 -56.42 -52.27
C ALA A 10 -22.24 -56.18 -53.79
N ILE A 11 -21.26 -56.06 -54.70
CA ILE A 11 -19.78 -55.93 -54.84
C ILE A 11 -19.54 -55.82 -56.38
N LEU A 12 -18.45 -55.13 -56.79
CA LEU A 12 -17.70 -55.21 -58.07
C LEU A 12 -18.03 -54.31 -59.29
N GLY A 13 -16.95 -53.71 -59.82
CA GLY A 13 -16.80 -53.02 -61.13
C GLY A 13 -16.24 -51.60 -60.93
N LEU A 14 -15.10 -51.15 -61.45
CA LEU A 14 -14.37 -51.52 -62.66
C LEU A 14 -12.95 -50.91 -62.61
N LEU A 15 -12.00 -51.69 -63.13
CA LEU A 15 -10.63 -51.31 -63.47
C LEU A 15 -10.65 -50.87 -64.94
N CYS A 16 -10.19 -49.68 -65.30
CA CYS A 16 -9.65 -49.35 -66.63
C CYS A 16 -9.09 -47.92 -66.67
N GLY A 17 -7.79 -47.79 -66.96
CA GLY A 17 -7.16 -46.50 -67.22
C GLY A 17 -5.66 -46.47 -66.96
N ALA A 18 -4.90 -47.35 -67.61
CA ALA A 18 -3.44 -47.24 -67.70
C ALA A 18 -3.01 -47.17 -69.16
N LEU A 19 -1.94 -46.39 -69.39
CA LEU A 19 -1.13 -46.22 -70.60
C LEU A 19 -1.60 -45.17 -71.61
N LEU A 20 -0.99 -43.98 -71.52
CA LEU A 20 -0.10 -43.48 -72.58
C LEU A 20 0.86 -42.41 -72.02
N LEU A 21 2.14 -42.55 -72.39
CA LEU A 21 3.29 -41.63 -72.21
C LEU A 21 3.92 -41.65 -70.81
N GLY A 22 5.12 -42.22 -70.55
CA GLY A 22 6.23 -42.53 -71.43
C GLY A 22 7.35 -41.51 -71.29
N GLY A 23 8.29 -41.79 -70.37
CA GLY A 23 9.70 -41.48 -70.55
C GLY A 23 10.16 -40.06 -70.24
N THR A 24 10.55 -39.85 -68.99
CA THR A 24 11.90 -39.35 -68.68
C THR A 24 12.38 -39.92 -67.33
N LEU A 25 13.59 -40.46 -67.37
CA LEU A 25 14.55 -40.55 -66.26
C LEU A 25 14.36 -41.66 -65.22
N PHE A 26 14.50 -42.89 -65.72
CA PHE A 26 15.35 -43.90 -65.08
C PHE A 26 16.82 -43.45 -65.20
N LEU A 27 17.27 -42.55 -64.32
CA LEU A 27 18.68 -42.19 -64.17
C LEU A 27 18.91 -41.40 -62.87
N GLU A 28 18.65 -42.03 -61.74
CA GLU A 28 19.42 -41.82 -60.49
C GLU A 28 19.23 -43.05 -59.59
N LEU A 29 19.93 -44.11 -59.98
CA LEU A 29 20.34 -45.16 -59.08
C LEU A 29 21.17 -44.56 -57.94
N ARG A 30 20.91 -45.02 -56.71
CA ARG A 30 21.89 -45.12 -55.62
C ARG A 30 22.56 -43.80 -55.20
N GLN A 31 21.83 -42.91 -54.53
CA GLN A 31 22.41 -42.08 -53.46
C GLN A 31 21.32 -41.74 -52.43
N ASN A 32 20.89 -42.72 -51.62
CA ASN A 32 20.51 -42.33 -50.26
C ASN A 32 21.85 -41.98 -49.60
N PRO A 33 22.10 -40.71 -49.24
CA PRO A 33 23.28 -40.42 -48.46
C PRO A 33 23.15 -41.21 -47.16
N PRO A 34 24.26 -41.70 -46.56
CA PRO A 34 24.19 -42.22 -45.21
C PRO A 34 23.52 -41.16 -44.33
N LEU A 35 22.77 -41.59 -43.30
CA LEU A 35 22.09 -40.80 -42.24
C LEU A 35 22.86 -39.56 -41.72
N ARG A 36 24.14 -39.39 -42.08
CA ARG A 36 25.02 -38.26 -41.80
C ARG A 36 24.71 -36.97 -42.58
N ALA A 37 24.15 -37.00 -43.79
CA ALA A 37 24.06 -35.78 -44.63
C ALA A 37 22.89 -34.81 -44.30
N ALA A 38 21.96 -35.19 -43.42
CA ALA A 38 20.84 -34.32 -43.02
C ALA A 38 21.13 -33.50 -41.74
N ALA A 39 22.33 -33.64 -41.16
CA ALA A 39 22.73 -33.06 -39.88
C ALA A 39 23.66 -31.83 -40.00
N ASP A 40 23.83 -31.27 -41.21
CA ASP A 40 24.92 -30.34 -41.50
C ASP A 40 24.84 -28.96 -40.80
N ASN A 41 23.71 -28.63 -40.15
CA ASN A 41 23.55 -27.37 -39.39
C ASN A 41 23.48 -27.54 -37.85
N PHE A 42 23.49 -28.76 -37.31
CA PHE A 42 23.40 -29.03 -35.84
C PHE A 42 24.62 -29.80 -35.29
N HIS A 43 25.73 -29.80 -36.04
CA HIS A 43 26.79 -30.80 -35.92
C HIS A 43 27.51 -30.87 -34.56
N GLU A 44 27.42 -29.84 -33.72
CA GLU A 44 28.02 -29.84 -32.37
C GLU A 44 27.06 -30.25 -31.25
N GLU A 45 25.74 -30.25 -31.50
CA GLU A 45 24.74 -30.36 -30.43
C GLU A 45 23.84 -31.59 -30.51
N ILE A 46 23.68 -32.21 -31.68
CA ILE A 46 22.88 -33.43 -31.83
C ILE A 46 23.64 -34.46 -32.66
N GLN A 47 23.77 -35.66 -32.10
CA GLN A 47 24.42 -36.79 -32.74
C GLN A 47 23.45 -37.96 -32.88
N ILE A 48 23.28 -38.49 -34.09
CA ILE A 48 22.57 -39.76 -34.28
C ILE A 48 23.51 -40.89 -33.86
N LEU A 49 23.16 -41.58 -32.78
CA LEU A 49 23.96 -42.67 -32.18
C LEU A 49 23.55 -44.05 -32.70
N GLU A 50 22.27 -44.22 -33.04
CA GLU A 50 21.71 -45.47 -33.58
C GLU A 50 20.51 -45.14 -34.49
N GLY A 51 20.49 -45.67 -35.71
CA GLY A 51 19.38 -45.53 -36.67
C GLY A 51 19.45 -46.63 -37.73
N ARG A 52 18.30 -47.22 -38.10
CA ARG A 52 18.17 -48.13 -39.26
C ARG A 52 17.74 -47.34 -40.50
N ASP A 53 17.87 -47.94 -41.69
CA ASP A 53 17.61 -47.31 -42.99
C ASP A 53 16.18 -46.72 -43.15
N ASP A 54 15.23 -47.11 -42.29
CA ASP A 54 13.85 -46.64 -42.24
C ASP A 54 13.59 -45.55 -41.18
N ALA A 55 14.62 -45.03 -40.51
CA ALA A 55 14.53 -43.83 -39.69
C ALA A 55 14.89 -42.58 -40.51
N VAL A 56 14.00 -41.59 -40.52
CA VAL A 56 14.16 -40.35 -41.28
C VAL A 56 14.31 -39.18 -40.31
N VAL A 57 15.37 -38.40 -40.49
CA VAL A 57 15.60 -37.13 -39.79
C VAL A 57 15.61 -36.02 -40.84
N LYS A 58 14.66 -35.09 -40.76
CA LYS A 58 14.56 -33.93 -41.67
C LYS A 58 14.71 -32.64 -40.88
N ASN A 59 15.41 -31.67 -41.43
CA ASN A 59 15.50 -30.33 -40.88
C ASN A 59 14.46 -29.43 -41.56
N GLU A 60 13.54 -28.87 -40.79
CA GLU A 60 12.55 -27.90 -41.26
C GLU A 60 12.46 -26.74 -40.25
N GLN A 61 12.75 -25.51 -40.71
CA GLN A 61 12.49 -24.27 -39.96
C GLN A 61 12.96 -24.31 -38.47
N GLU A 62 14.25 -24.61 -38.25
CA GLU A 62 14.87 -24.71 -36.90
C GLU A 62 14.37 -25.87 -36.03
N ARG A 63 13.64 -26.83 -36.62
CA ARG A 63 13.19 -28.06 -35.97
C ARG A 63 13.74 -29.29 -36.70
N LEU A 64 14.06 -30.32 -35.94
CA LEU A 64 14.35 -31.65 -36.47
C LEU A 64 13.09 -32.50 -36.39
N LEU A 65 12.55 -32.88 -37.55
CA LEU A 65 11.46 -33.84 -37.67
C LEU A 65 12.04 -35.25 -37.69
N LEU A 66 11.56 -36.08 -36.77
CA LEU A 66 12.03 -37.43 -36.50
C LEU A 66 10.90 -38.41 -36.80
N THR A 67 11.13 -39.33 -37.74
CA THR A 67 10.16 -40.38 -38.07
C THR A 67 10.86 -41.73 -38.05
N THR A 68 10.29 -42.70 -37.35
CA THR A 68 10.81 -44.07 -37.27
C THR A 68 9.85 -45.06 -37.92
N GLY A 69 10.36 -45.88 -38.85
CA GLY A 69 9.59 -46.96 -39.47
C GLY A 69 9.19 -48.08 -38.51
N PRO A 70 8.48 -49.12 -39.02
CA PRO A 70 7.89 -50.19 -38.21
C PRO A 70 8.90 -51.05 -37.42
N ALA A 71 10.16 -51.07 -37.86
CA ALA A 71 11.24 -51.81 -37.21
C ALA A 71 12.45 -50.93 -36.85
N ALA A 72 12.43 -49.64 -37.23
CA ALA A 72 13.46 -48.67 -36.89
C ALA A 72 13.39 -48.28 -35.42
N ARG A 73 14.57 -48.11 -34.82
CA ARG A 73 14.75 -47.30 -33.61
C ARG A 73 15.67 -46.16 -33.97
N LEU A 74 15.47 -45.02 -33.32
CA LEU A 74 16.35 -43.87 -33.45
C LEU A 74 16.84 -43.47 -32.06
N THR A 75 18.15 -43.48 -31.86
CA THR A 75 18.78 -42.96 -30.64
C THR A 75 19.56 -41.70 -31.00
N LEU A 76 19.19 -40.59 -30.36
CA LEU A 76 19.87 -39.31 -30.46
C LEU A 76 20.66 -39.05 -29.17
N GLY A 77 21.92 -38.65 -29.32
CA GLY A 77 22.68 -37.93 -28.33
C GLY A 77 22.45 -36.43 -28.50
N ILE A 78 22.24 -35.73 -27.40
CA ILE A 78 22.00 -34.29 -27.37
C ILE A 78 23.04 -33.68 -26.41
N TRP A 79 23.90 -32.82 -26.94
CA TRP A 79 25.18 -32.43 -26.34
C TRP A 79 25.94 -33.64 -25.78
N ASP A 80 26.66 -33.48 -24.67
CA ASP A 80 27.63 -34.48 -24.21
C ASP A 80 27.01 -35.65 -23.43
N ASN A 81 25.80 -35.51 -22.88
CA ASN A 81 25.28 -36.46 -21.86
C ASN A 81 23.76 -36.69 -21.85
N ALA A 82 22.97 -36.05 -22.73
CA ALA A 82 21.54 -36.34 -22.84
C ALA A 82 21.27 -37.34 -23.96
N LEU A 83 20.37 -38.28 -23.72
CA LEU A 83 19.98 -39.31 -24.68
C LEU A 83 18.46 -39.32 -24.86
N ALA A 84 18.02 -39.38 -26.10
CA ALA A 84 16.61 -39.62 -26.45
C ALA A 84 16.54 -40.84 -27.39
N ARG A 85 15.76 -41.85 -27.01
CA ARG A 85 15.54 -43.06 -27.79
C ARG A 85 14.08 -43.17 -28.20
N PHE A 86 13.84 -43.13 -29.49
CA PHE A 86 12.53 -43.30 -30.10
C PHE A 86 12.30 -44.77 -30.46
N ALA A 87 11.13 -45.27 -30.05
CA ALA A 87 10.66 -46.60 -30.39
C ALA A 87 10.17 -46.65 -31.86
N PRO A 88 9.96 -47.85 -32.44
CA PRO A 88 9.37 -47.96 -33.77
C PRO A 88 8.01 -47.25 -33.88
N GLU A 89 7.69 -46.76 -35.06
CA GLU A 89 6.47 -45.98 -35.36
C GLU A 89 6.30 -44.70 -34.52
N SER A 90 7.40 -44.09 -34.10
CA SER A 90 7.41 -42.78 -33.44
C SER A 90 7.61 -41.64 -34.43
N GLU A 91 6.86 -40.56 -34.21
CA GLU A 91 6.91 -39.28 -34.90
C GLU A 91 7.09 -38.18 -33.86
N ALA A 92 8.13 -37.36 -34.01
CA ALA A 92 8.39 -36.25 -33.10
C ALA A 92 9.10 -35.09 -33.80
N ALA A 93 8.88 -33.86 -33.32
CA ALA A 93 9.69 -32.70 -33.65
C ALA A 93 10.59 -32.32 -32.47
N LEU A 94 11.83 -31.94 -32.75
CA LEU A 94 12.80 -31.51 -31.74
C LEU A 94 13.28 -30.09 -32.06
N ARG A 95 13.34 -29.23 -31.04
CA ARG A 95 13.92 -27.89 -31.10
C ARG A 95 14.90 -27.65 -29.94
N ILE A 96 16.08 -27.11 -30.25
CA ILE A 96 17.04 -26.65 -29.24
C ILE A 96 16.78 -25.17 -28.97
N VAL A 97 16.77 -24.77 -27.69
CA VAL A 97 16.56 -23.36 -27.31
C VAL A 97 17.86 -22.80 -26.75
N HIS A 98 18.46 -21.83 -27.47
CA HIS A 98 19.78 -21.29 -27.16
C HIS A 98 19.79 -20.16 -26.10
N ASP A 99 18.64 -19.56 -25.79
CA ASP A 99 18.57 -18.30 -25.01
C ASP A 99 18.42 -18.48 -23.48
N LYS A 100 18.47 -19.72 -22.95
CA LYS A 100 18.21 -19.98 -21.52
C LYS A 100 19.26 -20.91 -20.91
N ALA A 101 19.92 -20.44 -19.85
CA ALA A 101 20.61 -21.30 -18.89
C ALA A 101 19.62 -21.68 -17.76
N PRO A 102 19.45 -22.96 -17.41
CA PRO A 102 20.12 -24.15 -17.95
C PRO A 102 19.63 -24.52 -19.37
N ARG A 103 20.54 -25.16 -20.14
CA ARG A 103 20.30 -25.63 -21.52
C ARG A 103 18.95 -26.36 -21.63
N ARG A 104 18.11 -25.99 -22.61
CA ARG A 104 16.74 -26.51 -22.77
C ARG A 104 16.54 -27.13 -24.15
N VAL A 105 15.89 -28.29 -24.17
CA VAL A 105 15.42 -28.96 -25.39
C VAL A 105 13.90 -29.09 -25.33
N GLU A 106 13.25 -28.84 -26.45
CA GLU A 106 11.82 -29.00 -26.61
C GLU A 106 11.53 -30.16 -27.57
N PHE A 107 10.71 -31.10 -27.11
CA PHE A 107 10.18 -32.19 -27.91
C PHE A 107 8.69 -31.98 -28.11
N GLU A 108 8.21 -32.28 -29.30
CA GLU A 108 6.80 -32.41 -29.62
C GLU A 108 6.62 -33.85 -30.11
N LEU A 109 5.96 -34.70 -29.31
CA LEU A 109 5.72 -36.11 -29.62
C LEU A 109 4.32 -36.24 -30.24
N ASP A 110 4.28 -36.42 -31.55
CA ASP A 110 3.02 -36.54 -32.31
C ASP A 110 2.47 -37.96 -32.26
N ARG A 111 3.35 -38.96 -32.22
CA ARG A 111 2.99 -40.38 -32.09
C ARG A 111 4.16 -41.20 -31.58
N GLY A 112 3.86 -42.31 -30.88
CA GLY A 112 4.82 -43.35 -30.55
C GLY A 112 5.38 -43.20 -29.13
N ARG A 113 6.63 -43.58 -28.92
CA ARG A 113 7.24 -43.63 -27.58
C ARG A 113 8.68 -43.14 -27.61
N VAL A 114 9.02 -42.29 -26.64
CA VAL A 114 10.36 -41.77 -26.44
C VAL A 114 10.82 -42.06 -25.01
N TRP A 115 12.02 -42.61 -24.90
CA TRP A 115 12.74 -42.76 -23.65
C TRP A 115 13.82 -41.70 -23.57
N ILE A 116 13.86 -40.94 -22.47
CA ILE A 116 14.74 -39.79 -22.30
C ILE A 116 15.60 -40.00 -21.07
N ASN A 117 16.90 -39.78 -21.20
CA ASN A 117 17.86 -39.84 -20.10
C ASN A 117 18.74 -38.59 -20.12
N THR A 118 18.54 -37.74 -19.12
CA THR A 118 19.29 -36.52 -18.85
C THR A 118 19.97 -36.55 -17.49
N ARG A 119 20.04 -37.71 -16.81
CA ARG A 119 20.55 -37.82 -15.44
C ARG A 119 21.96 -37.24 -15.25
N ASN A 120 22.81 -37.37 -16.27
CA ASN A 120 24.19 -36.90 -16.25
C ASN A 120 24.37 -35.59 -17.04
N SER A 121 23.27 -34.90 -17.37
CA SER A 121 23.27 -33.65 -18.11
C SER A 121 22.57 -32.54 -17.32
N ALA A 122 23.01 -31.29 -17.48
CA ALA A 122 22.28 -30.11 -17.00
C ALA A 122 21.08 -29.75 -17.91
N THR A 123 20.84 -30.52 -18.98
CA THR A 123 19.74 -30.30 -19.92
C THR A 123 18.38 -30.49 -19.26
N THR A 124 17.56 -29.45 -19.33
CA THR A 124 16.11 -29.55 -19.04
C THR A 124 15.37 -29.91 -20.32
N VAL A 125 14.35 -30.76 -20.20
CA VAL A 125 13.56 -31.20 -21.35
C VAL A 125 12.11 -30.82 -21.16
N HIS A 126 11.55 -30.10 -22.13
CA HIS A 126 10.12 -29.86 -22.22
C HIS A 126 9.55 -30.72 -23.32
N LEU A 127 8.66 -31.64 -22.99
CA LEU A 127 8.01 -32.51 -23.96
C LEU A 127 6.53 -32.20 -24.03
N THR A 128 6.04 -31.82 -25.21
CA THR A 128 4.63 -31.68 -25.50
C THR A 128 4.12 -32.96 -26.17
N ALA A 129 3.06 -33.54 -25.64
CA ALA A 129 2.34 -34.66 -26.25
C ALA A 129 0.86 -34.32 -26.27
N GLY A 130 0.32 -34.10 -27.47
CA GLY A 130 -1.03 -33.54 -27.64
C GLY A 130 -1.21 -32.23 -26.85
N THR A 131 -2.21 -32.21 -25.97
CA THR A 131 -2.57 -31.05 -25.12
C THR A 131 -1.81 -30.95 -23.80
N THR A 132 -0.88 -31.88 -23.52
CA THR A 132 -0.14 -31.93 -22.26
C THR A 132 1.32 -31.55 -22.45
N THR A 133 1.83 -30.69 -21.58
CA THR A 133 3.26 -30.33 -21.52
C THR A 133 3.90 -30.98 -20.31
N LEU A 134 4.97 -31.74 -20.52
CA LEU A 134 5.76 -32.40 -19.49
C LEU A 134 7.09 -31.65 -19.32
N GLU A 135 7.33 -31.09 -18.14
CA GLU A 135 8.60 -30.52 -17.74
C GLU A 135 9.41 -31.60 -17.01
N LEU A 136 10.52 -32.01 -17.62
CA LEU A 136 11.37 -33.10 -17.13
C LEU A 136 12.62 -32.50 -16.47
N GLU A 137 12.77 -32.71 -15.17
CA GLU A 137 14.02 -32.43 -14.46
C GLU A 137 15.13 -33.40 -14.92
N PRO A 138 16.43 -33.06 -14.79
CA PRO A 138 17.52 -33.98 -15.13
C PRO A 138 17.37 -35.39 -14.51
N GLY A 139 17.03 -36.40 -15.32
CA GLY A 139 16.52 -37.68 -14.84
C GLY A 139 16.35 -38.74 -15.93
N VAL A 140 15.54 -39.78 -15.67
CA VAL A 140 15.21 -40.84 -16.64
C VAL A 140 13.70 -40.98 -16.74
N PHE A 141 13.17 -40.86 -17.96
CA PHE A 141 11.74 -40.81 -18.24
C PHE A 141 11.39 -41.65 -19.46
N ASP A 142 10.15 -42.09 -19.50
CA ASP A 142 9.60 -42.86 -20.60
C ASP A 142 8.19 -42.37 -20.90
N ILE A 143 8.00 -41.83 -22.10
CA ILE A 143 6.78 -41.15 -22.52
C ILE A 143 6.26 -41.82 -23.78
N GLN A 144 5.00 -42.22 -23.77
CA GLN A 144 4.28 -42.77 -24.91
C GLN A 144 3.05 -41.91 -25.20
N TYR A 145 2.81 -41.64 -26.48
CA TYR A 145 1.60 -40.99 -26.97
C TYR A 145 1.02 -41.79 -28.13
N GLU A 146 -0.16 -42.37 -27.93
CA GLU A 146 -0.86 -43.13 -28.96
C GLU A 146 -2.37 -42.94 -28.82
N LYS A 147 -3.05 -42.63 -29.92
CA LYS A 147 -4.53 -42.56 -30.01
C LYS A 147 -5.16 -41.67 -28.91
N GLY A 148 -4.57 -40.50 -28.63
CA GLY A 148 -5.09 -39.57 -27.62
C GLY A 148 -4.91 -40.03 -26.17
N VAL A 149 -4.03 -41.01 -25.93
CA VAL A 149 -3.62 -41.47 -24.61
C VAL A 149 -2.14 -41.21 -24.43
N ILE A 150 -1.80 -40.52 -23.34
CA ILE A 150 -0.42 -40.23 -22.94
C ILE A 150 -0.11 -41.10 -21.74
N ILE A 151 0.99 -41.83 -21.80
CA ILE A 151 1.55 -42.59 -20.68
C ILE A 151 2.91 -41.98 -20.38
N ALA A 152 3.08 -41.44 -19.18
CA ALA A 152 4.38 -40.92 -18.73
C ALA A 152 4.83 -41.68 -17.49
N VAL A 153 6.07 -42.15 -17.51
CA VAL A 153 6.71 -42.88 -16.41
C VAL A 153 7.94 -42.10 -15.97
N ALA A 154 7.94 -41.70 -14.71
CA ALA A 154 9.09 -41.10 -14.04
C ALA A 154 9.96 -42.22 -13.48
N MET A 155 11.00 -42.65 -14.19
CA MET A 155 11.82 -43.79 -13.74
C MET A 155 12.81 -43.40 -12.65
N ARG A 156 13.50 -42.25 -12.83
CA ARG A 156 14.46 -41.68 -11.87
C ARG A 156 14.33 -40.16 -11.89
N ARG A 157 14.01 -39.55 -10.74
CA ARG A 157 13.46 -38.17 -10.56
C ARG A 157 11.98 -38.01 -10.88
N SER A 158 11.39 -36.96 -10.30
CA SER A 158 10.03 -36.51 -10.58
C SER A 158 9.94 -35.82 -11.93
N LEU A 159 8.74 -35.87 -12.54
CA LEU A 159 8.38 -35.03 -13.68
C LEU A 159 7.18 -34.15 -13.32
N THR A 160 7.09 -32.98 -13.93
CA THR A 160 5.92 -32.10 -13.78
C THR A 160 5.09 -32.15 -15.05
N ALA A 161 3.85 -32.60 -14.97
CA ALA A 161 2.90 -32.61 -16.08
C ALA A 161 1.93 -31.43 -15.94
N THR A 162 1.82 -30.62 -16.99
CA THR A 162 0.82 -29.56 -17.10
C THR A 162 -0.33 -30.04 -17.99
N ILE A 163 -1.50 -30.27 -17.38
CA ILE A 163 -2.70 -30.78 -18.04
C ILE A 163 -3.79 -29.72 -17.89
N ALA A 164 -4.30 -29.19 -19.00
CA ALA A 164 -5.33 -28.13 -19.01
C ALA A 164 -4.99 -26.97 -18.04
N GLY A 165 -3.75 -26.48 -18.09
CA GLY A 165 -3.27 -25.37 -17.26
C GLY A 165 -2.96 -25.73 -15.80
N ARG A 166 -3.18 -26.97 -15.35
CA ARG A 166 -2.86 -27.42 -13.99
C ARG A 166 -1.59 -28.24 -13.95
N LYS A 167 -0.68 -27.90 -13.03
CA LYS A 167 0.56 -28.65 -12.78
C LYS A 167 0.31 -29.83 -11.84
N ILE A 168 0.76 -31.01 -12.23
CA ILE A 168 0.76 -32.23 -11.44
C ILE A 168 2.20 -32.74 -11.37
N ILE A 169 2.70 -32.95 -10.17
CA ILE A 169 4.02 -33.55 -9.98
C ILE A 169 3.84 -35.06 -9.91
N LEU A 170 4.48 -35.78 -10.82
CA LEU A 170 4.57 -37.23 -10.81
C LEU A 170 5.88 -37.64 -10.10
N PRO A 171 5.81 -38.27 -8.92
CA PRO A 171 7.00 -38.69 -8.18
C PRO A 171 7.82 -39.75 -8.92
N GLU A 172 9.09 -39.89 -8.55
CA GLU A 172 9.95 -40.97 -9.04
C GLU A 172 9.30 -42.37 -8.83
N ARG A 173 9.53 -43.27 -9.79
CA ARG A 173 8.98 -44.63 -9.91
C ARG A 173 7.46 -44.70 -9.99
N ARG A 174 6.82 -43.64 -10.46
CA ARG A 174 5.38 -43.60 -10.72
C ARG A 174 5.09 -43.47 -12.21
N GLN A 175 3.89 -43.91 -12.57
CA GLN A 175 3.32 -43.80 -13.91
C GLN A 175 2.03 -43.01 -13.82
N ILE A 176 1.79 -42.16 -14.82
CA ILE A 176 0.50 -41.52 -15.06
C ILE A 176 -0.01 -41.91 -16.44
N VAL A 177 -1.33 -42.12 -16.53
CA VAL A 177 -2.03 -42.38 -17.79
C VAL A 177 -3.08 -41.29 -17.96
N ILE A 178 -2.93 -40.48 -19.01
CA ILE A 178 -3.76 -39.32 -19.31
C ILE A 178 -4.54 -39.64 -20.58
N SER A 179 -5.86 -39.53 -20.53
CA SER A 179 -6.70 -39.63 -21.73
C SER A 179 -7.24 -38.26 -22.08
N GLU A 180 -6.89 -37.75 -23.25
CA GLU A 180 -7.30 -36.41 -23.69
C GLU A 180 -8.82 -36.27 -23.78
N SER A 181 -9.52 -37.34 -24.15
CA SER A 181 -10.98 -37.40 -24.17
C SER A 181 -11.62 -37.13 -22.79
N LYS A 182 -10.94 -37.50 -21.69
CA LYS A 182 -11.39 -37.22 -20.32
C LYS A 182 -11.07 -35.79 -19.90
N VAL A 183 -9.91 -35.27 -20.30
CA VAL A 183 -9.49 -33.88 -20.02
C VAL A 183 -10.44 -32.88 -20.68
N ALA A 184 -10.79 -33.08 -21.96
CA ALA A 184 -11.71 -32.22 -22.70
C ALA A 184 -13.15 -32.23 -22.15
N ARG A 185 -13.65 -33.41 -21.74
CA ARG A 185 -14.97 -33.52 -21.08
C ARG A 185 -14.98 -32.84 -19.72
N GLN A 186 -13.91 -32.96 -18.94
CA GLN A 186 -13.81 -32.35 -17.62
C GLN A 186 -13.78 -30.83 -17.69
N ALA A 187 -13.11 -30.19 -18.65
CA ALA A 187 -13.15 -28.73 -18.78
C ALA A 187 -14.58 -28.19 -18.98
N LYS A 188 -15.33 -28.72 -19.94
CA LYS A 188 -16.72 -28.31 -20.21
C LYS A 188 -17.66 -28.61 -19.03
N THR A 189 -17.56 -29.81 -18.45
CA THR A 189 -18.39 -30.20 -17.31
C THR A 189 -18.03 -29.41 -16.04
N ILE A 190 -16.75 -29.09 -15.82
CA ILE A 190 -16.31 -28.24 -14.71
C ILE A 190 -16.81 -26.81 -14.92
N SER A 191 -16.72 -26.23 -16.12
CA SER A 191 -17.28 -24.90 -16.39
C SER A 191 -18.80 -24.84 -16.19
N GLN A 192 -19.53 -25.87 -16.63
CA GLN A 192 -20.97 -25.98 -16.39
C GLN A 192 -21.32 -26.19 -14.92
N LEU A 193 -20.59 -27.03 -14.19
CA LEU A 193 -20.76 -27.24 -12.74
C LEU A 193 -20.38 -25.99 -11.93
N ARG A 194 -19.35 -25.25 -12.38
CA ARG A 194 -18.94 -23.97 -11.80
C ARG A 194 -20.01 -22.91 -12.03
N TYR A 195 -20.56 -22.79 -13.25
CA TYR A 195 -21.68 -21.90 -13.50
C TYR A 195 -22.91 -22.28 -12.64
N SER A 196 -23.26 -23.56 -12.58
CA SER A 196 -24.45 -24.01 -11.84
C SER A 196 -24.33 -23.86 -10.32
N LYS A 197 -23.10 -23.95 -9.76
CA LYS A 197 -22.87 -23.92 -8.30
C LYS A 197 -22.32 -22.57 -7.83
N LEU A 198 -21.24 -22.07 -8.45
CA LEU A 198 -20.58 -20.83 -8.02
C LEU A 198 -21.30 -19.58 -8.51
N LEU A 199 -21.82 -19.52 -9.74
CA LEU A 199 -22.46 -18.29 -10.22
C LEU A 199 -23.86 -18.07 -9.65
N LYS A 200 -24.56 -19.14 -9.26
CA LYS A 200 -25.86 -19.07 -8.57
C LYS A 200 -25.76 -18.66 -7.10
N GLU A 201 -24.66 -19.02 -6.44
CA GLU A 201 -24.47 -18.75 -5.00
C GLU A 201 -23.50 -17.58 -4.76
N TYR A 202 -22.53 -17.34 -5.66
CA TYR A 202 -21.45 -16.36 -5.52
C TYR A 202 -20.96 -15.83 -6.90
N PRO A 203 -21.67 -14.87 -7.53
CA PRO A 203 -21.41 -14.44 -8.92
C PRO A 203 -19.99 -13.92 -9.22
N PHE A 204 -19.19 -13.63 -8.19
CA PHE A 204 -17.82 -13.08 -8.26
C PHE A 204 -16.71 -14.14 -8.19
N TYR A 205 -17.04 -15.41 -8.01
CA TYR A 205 -16.05 -16.50 -7.97
C TYR A 205 -15.57 -16.95 -9.37
N ALA A 206 -15.94 -16.25 -10.43
CA ALA A 206 -15.63 -16.64 -11.81
C ALA A 206 -14.11 -16.47 -12.12
N ALA A 207 -13.41 -17.60 -12.22
CA ALA A 207 -12.17 -17.73 -12.99
C ALA A 207 -12.49 -17.87 -14.49
N ASP A 208 -11.59 -17.42 -15.36
CA ASP A 208 -11.61 -17.46 -16.84
C ASP A 208 -12.99 -17.65 -17.47
N ILE A 209 -13.59 -16.52 -17.85
CA ILE A 209 -14.93 -16.46 -18.44
C ILE A 209 -14.86 -17.07 -19.85
N ASP A 210 -15.39 -18.29 -19.99
CA ASP A 210 -15.69 -18.92 -21.28
C ASP A 210 -16.91 -18.23 -21.92
N GLU A 211 -16.96 -18.18 -23.26
CA GLU A 211 -18.04 -17.58 -24.07
C GLU A 211 -19.42 -18.12 -23.69
N TRP A 212 -19.49 -19.39 -23.28
CA TRP A 212 -20.73 -20.00 -22.79
C TRP A 212 -21.23 -19.39 -21.47
N ILE A 213 -20.32 -19.04 -20.54
CA ILE A 213 -20.68 -18.40 -19.26
C ILE A 213 -21.18 -16.98 -19.50
N GLU A 214 -20.49 -16.23 -20.35
CA GLU A 214 -20.86 -14.85 -20.71
C GLU A 214 -22.26 -14.78 -21.33
N LYS A 215 -22.56 -15.70 -22.27
CA LYS A 215 -23.89 -15.79 -22.88
C LYS A 215 -24.98 -16.06 -21.85
N ASN A 216 -24.83 -17.05 -20.98
CA ASN A 216 -25.87 -17.37 -20.00
C ASN A 216 -26.05 -16.24 -18.97
N GLN A 217 -24.98 -15.56 -18.55
CA GLN A 217 -25.10 -14.36 -17.73
C GLN A 217 -25.86 -13.22 -18.43
N SER A 218 -25.69 -13.07 -19.74
CA SER A 218 -26.48 -12.12 -20.54
C SER A 218 -27.96 -12.51 -20.60
N ASP A 219 -28.24 -13.79 -20.86
CA ASP A 219 -29.61 -14.32 -20.94
C ASP A 219 -30.33 -14.21 -19.58
N ASP A 220 -29.65 -14.54 -18.48
CA ASP A 220 -30.16 -14.34 -17.12
C ASP A 220 -30.48 -12.87 -16.84
N ARG A 221 -29.55 -11.94 -17.15
CA ARG A 221 -29.79 -10.50 -16.99
C ARG A 221 -30.99 -10.01 -17.80
N ALA A 222 -31.17 -10.51 -19.02
CA ALA A 222 -32.32 -10.18 -19.85
C ALA A 222 -33.63 -10.73 -19.25
N PHE A 223 -33.63 -11.97 -18.78
CA PHE A 223 -34.75 -12.58 -18.07
C PHE A 223 -35.12 -11.79 -16.81
N TYR A 224 -34.14 -11.43 -15.98
CA TYR A 224 -34.37 -10.65 -14.76
C TYR A 224 -34.98 -9.28 -15.04
N ARG A 225 -34.48 -8.55 -16.05
CA ARG A 225 -35.07 -7.27 -16.46
C ARG A 225 -36.52 -7.41 -16.91
N ALA A 226 -36.83 -8.45 -17.69
CA ALA A 226 -38.19 -8.71 -18.14
C ALA A 226 -39.13 -9.08 -16.98
N TYR A 227 -38.63 -9.90 -16.04
CA TYR A 227 -39.37 -10.28 -14.84
C TYR A 227 -39.65 -9.07 -13.93
N GLN A 228 -38.65 -8.21 -13.68
CA GLN A 228 -38.82 -6.97 -12.92
C GLN A 228 -39.86 -6.06 -13.56
N ALA A 229 -39.81 -5.84 -14.88
CA ALA A 229 -40.81 -5.03 -15.57
C ALA A 229 -42.24 -5.60 -15.43
N GLN A 230 -42.39 -6.92 -15.43
CA GLN A 230 -43.68 -7.58 -15.20
C GLN A 230 -44.15 -7.40 -13.75
N MET A 231 -43.24 -7.51 -12.78
CA MET A 231 -43.54 -7.29 -11.37
C MET A 231 -43.97 -5.85 -11.12
N ASP A 232 -43.23 -4.87 -11.64
CA ASP A 232 -43.55 -3.45 -11.55
C ASP A 232 -44.95 -3.16 -12.11
N GLU A 233 -45.29 -3.74 -13.26
CA GLU A 233 -46.61 -3.60 -13.84
C GLU A 233 -47.72 -4.23 -12.97
N ARG A 234 -47.47 -5.41 -12.38
CA ARG A 234 -48.42 -6.03 -11.44
C ARG A 234 -48.64 -5.16 -10.20
N LEU A 235 -47.58 -4.58 -9.65
CA LEU A 235 -47.65 -3.70 -8.49
C LEU A 235 -48.41 -2.40 -8.83
N ARG A 236 -48.21 -1.85 -10.03
CA ARG A 236 -48.98 -0.68 -10.52
C ARG A 236 -50.46 -1.00 -10.66
N GLN A 237 -50.79 -2.16 -11.22
CA GLN A 237 -52.18 -2.59 -11.43
C GLN A 237 -52.89 -2.92 -10.11
N ALA A 238 -52.19 -3.53 -9.16
CA ALA A 238 -52.75 -3.83 -7.84
C ALA A 238 -53.07 -2.54 -7.07
N GLY A 239 -52.19 -1.54 -7.15
CA GLY A 239 -52.31 -0.30 -6.39
C GLY A 239 -52.13 -0.51 -4.89
N PRO A 240 -52.10 0.57 -4.08
CA PRO A 240 -51.91 0.44 -2.65
C PRO A 240 -53.26 0.18 -1.95
N HIS A 241 -53.32 -0.83 -1.08
CA HIS A 241 -54.50 -1.09 -0.26
C HIS A 241 -54.78 0.03 0.77
N LEU A 242 -53.74 0.77 1.17
CA LEU A 242 -53.85 1.98 1.98
C LEU A 242 -53.56 3.22 1.12
N GLY A 243 -54.38 4.26 1.26
CA GLY A 243 -54.11 5.55 0.61
C GLY A 243 -52.71 6.08 0.95
N LEU A 244 -52.00 6.61 -0.05
CA LEU A 244 -50.64 7.11 0.14
C LEU A 244 -50.59 8.36 1.03
N ASP A 245 -51.61 9.21 0.93
CA ASP A 245 -51.78 10.39 1.78
C ASP A 245 -52.59 10.03 3.04
N SER A 246 -52.00 10.26 4.21
CA SER A 246 -52.65 10.03 5.51
C SER A 246 -53.88 10.92 5.76
N GLU A 247 -53.98 12.04 5.06
CA GLU A 247 -55.13 12.94 5.15
C GLU A 247 -56.27 12.57 4.18
N SER A 248 -55.98 11.71 3.20
CA SER A 248 -56.95 11.29 2.19
C SER A 248 -58.15 10.56 2.79
N LEU A 249 -59.30 10.73 2.14
CA LEU A 249 -60.55 10.07 2.53
C LEU A 249 -60.40 8.54 2.48
N SER A 250 -59.73 7.99 1.46
CA SER A 250 -59.51 6.56 1.31
C SER A 250 -58.67 5.98 2.46
N PHE A 251 -57.61 6.68 2.89
CA PHE A 251 -56.83 6.28 4.05
C PHE A 251 -57.66 6.31 5.34
N LYS A 252 -58.40 7.39 5.58
CA LYS A 252 -59.28 7.54 6.77
C LYS A 252 -60.36 6.46 6.82
N VAL A 253 -61.00 6.17 5.68
CA VAL A 253 -62.02 5.12 5.55
C VAL A 253 -61.41 3.74 5.81
N ASN A 254 -60.29 3.40 5.15
CA ASN A 254 -59.65 2.08 5.34
C ASN A 254 -59.14 1.90 6.77
N ARG A 255 -58.57 2.93 7.40
CA ARG A 255 -58.15 2.87 8.81
C ARG A 255 -59.33 2.64 9.75
N THR A 256 -60.44 3.35 9.53
CA THR A 256 -61.65 3.23 10.36
C THR A 256 -62.30 1.86 10.18
N TRP A 257 -62.38 1.39 8.93
CA TRP A 257 -62.86 0.06 8.59
C TRP A 257 -62.02 -1.03 9.25
N ASN A 258 -60.68 -0.99 9.09
CA ASN A 258 -59.78 -1.96 9.71
C ASN A 258 -59.89 -1.95 11.24
N SER A 259 -60.06 -0.78 11.86
CA SER A 259 -60.26 -0.66 13.31
C SER A 259 -61.60 -1.26 13.77
N ALA A 260 -62.68 -0.99 13.03
CA ALA A 260 -64.00 -1.55 13.34
C ALA A 260 -64.01 -3.08 13.16
N VAL A 261 -63.45 -3.57 12.06
CA VAL A 261 -63.31 -4.99 11.75
C VAL A 261 -62.45 -5.70 12.79
N ALA A 262 -61.34 -5.10 13.24
CA ALA A 262 -60.51 -5.63 14.33
C ALA A 262 -61.26 -5.69 15.67
N GLY A 263 -62.04 -4.66 16.02
CA GLY A 263 -62.88 -4.63 17.22
C GLY A 263 -64.00 -5.68 17.21
N LEU A 264 -64.49 -6.04 16.03
CA LEU A 264 -65.53 -7.07 15.83
C LEU A 264 -64.95 -8.49 15.67
N THR A 265 -63.62 -8.65 15.65
CA THR A 265 -62.99 -9.98 15.55
C THR A 265 -62.80 -10.59 16.93
N LEU A 266 -63.68 -11.55 17.29
CA LEU A 266 -63.67 -12.18 18.61
C LEU A 266 -62.71 -13.38 18.71
N ALA A 267 -62.44 -14.08 17.59
CA ALA A 267 -61.55 -15.24 17.59
C ALA A 267 -60.07 -14.79 17.67
N PRO A 268 -59.29 -15.24 18.68
CA PRO A 268 -57.91 -14.79 18.89
C PRO A 268 -57.00 -15.02 17.66
N GLN A 269 -57.09 -16.18 17.03
CA GLN A 269 -56.29 -16.53 15.86
C GLN A 269 -56.59 -15.63 14.65
N ARG A 270 -57.89 -15.41 14.35
CA ARG A 270 -58.29 -14.48 13.28
C ARG A 270 -57.91 -13.03 13.56
N LYS A 271 -57.88 -12.64 14.85
CA LYS A 271 -57.43 -11.31 15.27
C LYS A 271 -55.93 -11.15 15.03
N ALA A 272 -55.13 -12.18 15.33
CA ALA A 272 -53.70 -12.21 15.02
C ALA A 272 -53.42 -12.15 13.51
N GLU A 273 -54.11 -12.97 12.70
CA GLU A 273 -54.01 -12.95 11.24
C GLU A 273 -54.35 -11.57 10.66
N ARG A 274 -55.41 -10.92 11.17
CA ARG A 274 -55.80 -9.57 10.74
C ARG A 274 -54.78 -8.51 11.14
N ASN A 275 -54.21 -8.59 12.34
CA ASN A 275 -53.16 -7.65 12.76
C ASN A 275 -51.93 -7.75 11.86
N VAL A 276 -51.54 -8.98 11.47
CA VAL A 276 -50.46 -9.21 10.51
C VAL A 276 -50.83 -8.63 9.15
N ALA A 277 -52.00 -8.95 8.60
CA ALA A 277 -52.45 -8.40 7.32
C ALA A 277 -52.45 -6.86 7.30
N SER A 278 -52.98 -6.22 8.35
CA SER A 278 -52.96 -4.75 8.49
C SER A 278 -51.57 -4.15 8.62
N ALA A 279 -50.61 -4.88 9.21
CA ALA A 279 -49.21 -4.44 9.20
C ALA A 279 -48.68 -4.47 7.76
N PHE A 280 -48.86 -5.58 7.05
CA PHE A 280 -48.39 -5.73 5.67
C PHE A 280 -49.07 -4.78 4.66
N ASP A 281 -50.27 -4.27 4.95
CA ASP A 281 -50.86 -3.19 4.14
C ASP A 281 -49.97 -1.93 4.11
N TYR A 282 -49.27 -1.61 5.22
CA TYR A 282 -48.31 -0.51 5.26
C TYR A 282 -47.06 -0.82 4.42
N PHE A 283 -46.60 -2.08 4.46
CA PHE A 283 -45.49 -2.52 3.61
C PHE A 283 -45.84 -2.40 2.12
N ASP A 284 -46.99 -2.93 1.71
CA ASP A 284 -47.47 -2.91 0.32
C ASP A 284 -47.71 -1.46 -0.16
N ALA A 285 -48.20 -0.58 0.71
CA ALA A 285 -48.31 0.85 0.40
C ALA A 285 -46.96 1.57 0.26
N GLY A 286 -45.96 1.15 1.04
CA GLY A 286 -44.58 1.64 0.89
C GLY A 286 -43.95 1.20 -0.43
N LEU A 287 -44.11 -0.08 -0.78
CA LEU A 287 -43.64 -0.66 -2.03
C LEU A 287 -44.22 0.06 -3.25
N PHE A 288 -45.53 0.31 -3.24
CA PHE A 288 -46.18 1.09 -4.29
C PHE A 288 -45.69 2.55 -4.33
N ALA A 289 -45.46 3.19 -3.18
CA ALA A 289 -44.95 4.55 -3.12
C ALA A 289 -43.54 4.68 -3.72
N ASP A 290 -42.64 3.73 -3.46
CA ASP A 290 -41.31 3.68 -4.08
C ASP A 290 -41.41 3.50 -5.60
N LEU A 291 -42.30 2.62 -6.06
CA LEU A 291 -42.51 2.35 -7.49
C LEU A 291 -42.92 3.59 -8.30
N ILE A 292 -43.67 4.50 -7.69
CA ILE A 292 -44.09 5.77 -8.30
C ILE A 292 -43.17 6.95 -7.95
N GLY A 293 -42.02 6.70 -7.31
CA GLY A 293 -41.00 7.70 -6.98
C GLY A 293 -41.29 8.58 -5.75
N LYS A 294 -42.28 8.22 -4.90
CA LYS A 294 -42.63 8.97 -3.67
C LYS A 294 -41.87 8.43 -2.45
N ARG A 295 -40.55 8.58 -2.46
CA ARG A 295 -39.62 8.00 -1.46
C ARG A 295 -39.93 8.40 -0.01
N ASP A 296 -40.29 9.66 0.26
CA ASP A 296 -40.59 10.10 1.63
C ASP A 296 -41.80 9.38 2.21
N ILE A 297 -42.84 9.18 1.39
CA ILE A 297 -44.04 8.44 1.78
C ILE A 297 -43.69 6.96 1.97
N ALA A 298 -42.90 6.38 1.08
CA ALA A 298 -42.46 4.99 1.20
C ALA A 298 -41.72 4.75 2.52
N GLN A 299 -40.75 5.62 2.84
CA GLN A 299 -39.97 5.53 4.08
C GLN A 299 -40.86 5.66 5.33
N GLN A 300 -41.82 6.58 5.33
CA GLN A 300 -42.79 6.70 6.43
C GLN A 300 -43.63 5.42 6.59
N ARG A 301 -44.03 4.79 5.49
CA ARG A 301 -44.81 3.55 5.49
C ARG A 301 -44.00 2.36 5.99
N TYR A 302 -42.75 2.19 5.54
CA TYR A 302 -41.85 1.16 6.08
C TYR A 302 -41.54 1.37 7.55
N THR A 303 -41.29 2.61 7.98
CA THR A 303 -41.07 2.93 9.40
C THR A 303 -42.31 2.58 10.23
N THR A 304 -43.51 2.85 9.72
CA THR A 304 -44.77 2.49 10.37
C THR A 304 -44.93 0.97 10.45
N PHE A 305 -44.63 0.25 9.36
CA PHE A 305 -44.62 -1.21 9.32
C PHE A 305 -43.66 -1.78 10.38
N GLN A 306 -42.40 -1.35 10.40
CA GLN A 306 -41.38 -1.79 11.35
C GLN A 306 -41.75 -1.51 12.81
N ARG A 307 -42.59 -0.50 13.08
CA ARG A 307 -43.11 -0.22 14.43
C ARG A 307 -44.27 -1.15 14.83
N ILE A 308 -45.10 -1.57 13.87
CA ILE A 308 -46.31 -2.36 14.14
C ILE A 308 -46.00 -3.86 14.13
N VAL A 309 -45.16 -4.32 13.19
CA VAL A 309 -44.84 -5.75 13.02
C VAL A 309 -44.33 -6.45 14.28
N PRO A 310 -43.50 -5.84 15.15
CA PRO A 310 -43.02 -6.49 16.38
C PRO A 310 -44.14 -6.77 17.40
N GLN A 311 -45.31 -6.16 17.25
CA GLN A 311 -46.47 -6.35 18.13
C GLN A 311 -47.39 -7.48 17.64
N ALA A 312 -47.10 -8.05 16.46
CA ALA A 312 -47.90 -9.11 15.86
C ALA A 312 -47.30 -10.50 16.13
N ASP A 313 -48.06 -11.54 15.80
CA ASP A 313 -47.64 -12.93 16.00
C ASP A 313 -46.43 -13.28 15.10
N ALA A 314 -45.32 -13.70 15.70
CA ALA A 314 -44.05 -13.86 15.00
C ALA A 314 -44.07 -14.97 13.92
N GLU A 315 -44.83 -16.04 14.11
CA GLU A 315 -44.92 -17.11 13.12
C GLU A 315 -45.73 -16.66 11.90
N LEU A 316 -46.87 -16.01 12.14
CA LEU A 316 -47.71 -15.45 11.08
C LEU A 316 -47.00 -14.31 10.32
N VAL A 317 -46.25 -13.45 11.01
CA VAL A 317 -45.42 -12.42 10.38
C VAL A 317 -44.37 -13.06 9.46
N ARG A 318 -43.69 -14.12 9.91
CA ARG A 318 -42.67 -14.79 9.09
C ARG A 318 -43.29 -15.44 7.85
N ALA A 319 -44.44 -16.10 7.99
CA ALA A 319 -45.16 -16.70 6.86
C ALA A 319 -45.57 -15.63 5.82
N ALA A 320 -46.09 -14.49 6.28
CA ALA A 320 -46.45 -13.38 5.41
C ALA A 320 -45.21 -12.71 4.77
N ALA A 321 -44.13 -12.54 5.54
CA ALA A 321 -42.85 -12.03 5.05
C ALA A 321 -42.28 -12.93 3.94
N TYR A 322 -42.37 -14.24 4.07
CA TYR A 322 -41.87 -15.18 3.06
C TYR A 322 -42.59 -15.00 1.72
N LEU A 323 -43.93 -14.90 1.75
CA LEU A 323 -44.74 -14.67 0.54
C LEU A 323 -44.43 -13.33 -0.13
N ARG A 324 -44.12 -12.28 0.65
CA ARG A 324 -43.72 -10.98 0.10
C ARG A 324 -42.28 -10.97 -0.38
N PHE A 325 -41.39 -11.67 0.32
CA PHE A 325 -40.00 -11.81 -0.09
C PHE A 325 -39.90 -12.50 -1.44
N ASP A 326 -40.63 -13.59 -1.68
CA ASP A 326 -40.66 -14.28 -2.99
C ASP A 326 -41.04 -13.34 -4.15
N GLN A 327 -41.93 -12.38 -3.91
CA GLN A 327 -42.31 -11.39 -4.91
C GLN A 327 -41.22 -10.37 -5.21
N ILE A 328 -40.37 -10.05 -4.23
CA ILE A 328 -39.41 -8.93 -4.28
C ILE A 328 -37.95 -9.38 -4.18
N ALA A 329 -37.69 -10.69 -4.10
CA ALA A 329 -36.35 -11.27 -3.91
C ALA A 329 -35.39 -11.01 -5.07
N HIS A 330 -35.95 -10.71 -6.25
CA HIS A 330 -35.19 -10.46 -7.48
C HIS A 330 -34.94 -8.97 -7.73
N ILE A 331 -35.23 -8.10 -6.76
CA ILE A 331 -34.96 -6.67 -6.87
C ILE A 331 -33.46 -6.43 -6.80
N ASN A 332 -32.95 -5.64 -7.73
CA ASN A 332 -31.54 -5.28 -7.79
C ASN A 332 -31.20 -4.24 -6.71
N PRO A 333 -30.00 -4.24 -6.11
CA PRO A 333 -29.60 -3.21 -5.15
C PRO A 333 -29.62 -1.77 -5.66
N SER A 334 -29.52 -1.55 -6.97
CA SER A 334 -29.72 -0.23 -7.59
C SER A 334 -31.19 0.20 -7.74
N SER A 335 -32.13 -0.73 -7.57
CA SER A 335 -33.56 -0.45 -7.71
C SER A 335 -34.08 0.41 -6.57
N GLN A 336 -35.04 1.27 -6.88
CA GLN A 336 -35.74 2.09 -5.88
C GLN A 336 -36.51 1.23 -4.86
N LEU A 337 -36.91 0.02 -5.27
CA LEU A 337 -37.65 -0.92 -4.44
C LEU A 337 -36.75 -1.72 -3.48
N PHE A 338 -35.42 -1.57 -3.56
CA PHE A 338 -34.47 -2.34 -2.75
C PHE A 338 -34.68 -2.14 -1.24
N THR A 339 -35.12 -0.94 -0.84
CA THR A 339 -35.50 -0.66 0.56
C THR A 339 -36.59 -1.61 1.05
N ALA A 340 -37.57 -1.95 0.21
CA ALA A 340 -38.64 -2.87 0.55
C ALA A 340 -38.11 -4.29 0.78
N GLN A 341 -37.16 -4.73 -0.06
CA GLN A 341 -36.50 -6.02 0.07
C GLN A 341 -35.72 -6.12 1.39
N LEU A 342 -34.97 -5.08 1.76
CA LEU A 342 -34.25 -5.02 3.05
C LEU A 342 -35.21 -5.15 4.24
N VAL A 343 -36.32 -4.41 4.22
CA VAL A 343 -37.32 -4.38 5.31
C VAL A 343 -37.95 -5.75 5.53
N ILE A 344 -38.28 -6.48 4.46
CA ILE A 344 -38.86 -7.83 4.57
C ILE A 344 -37.82 -8.87 4.95
N ARG A 345 -36.61 -8.79 4.39
CA ARG A 345 -35.57 -9.77 4.64
C ARG A 345 -35.12 -9.79 6.10
N ASP A 346 -35.10 -8.62 6.76
CA ASP A 346 -34.81 -8.52 8.19
C ASP A 346 -35.78 -9.31 9.08
N LEU A 347 -37.01 -9.57 8.60
CA LEU A 347 -38.01 -10.40 9.30
C LEU A 347 -37.82 -11.91 9.09
N LEU A 348 -37.10 -12.30 8.03
CA LEU A 348 -36.84 -13.69 7.70
C LEU A 348 -35.57 -14.23 8.36
N GLN A 349 -34.58 -13.37 8.58
CA GLN A 349 -33.29 -13.72 9.15
C GLN A 349 -33.37 -13.89 10.66
N LYS A 350 -32.89 -15.04 11.14
CA LYS A 350 -32.99 -15.43 12.55
C LYS A 350 -31.70 -15.15 13.30
N SER A 351 -30.55 -15.34 12.66
CA SER A 351 -29.26 -15.16 13.32
C SER A 351 -28.56 -13.87 12.89
N THR A 352 -27.74 -13.35 13.79
CA THR A 352 -26.82 -12.22 13.56
C THR A 352 -25.95 -12.44 12.31
N LEU A 353 -25.45 -13.66 12.12
CA LEU A 353 -24.60 -14.03 10.99
C LEU A 353 -25.38 -14.11 9.67
N GLU A 354 -26.61 -14.61 9.67
CA GLU A 354 -27.47 -14.60 8.46
C GLU A 354 -27.73 -13.17 7.97
N LYS A 355 -27.87 -12.20 8.89
CA LYS A 355 -28.03 -10.77 8.55
C LYS A 355 -26.76 -10.19 7.92
N ILE A 356 -25.60 -10.50 8.50
CA ILE A 356 -24.27 -10.09 8.01
C ILE A 356 -24.03 -10.67 6.61
N HIS A 357 -24.21 -11.99 6.46
CA HIS A 357 -24.00 -12.68 5.19
C HIS A 357 -24.88 -12.12 4.07
N ALA A 358 -26.16 -11.90 4.34
CA ALA A 358 -27.06 -11.34 3.33
C ALA A 358 -26.77 -9.87 2.98
N SER A 359 -26.35 -9.06 3.97
CA SER A 359 -25.91 -7.70 3.69
C SER A 359 -24.64 -7.68 2.84
N PHE A 360 -23.80 -8.71 2.96
CA PHE A 360 -22.66 -8.89 2.07
C PHE A 360 -23.09 -9.33 0.67
N ILE A 361 -24.06 -10.25 0.54
CA ILE A 361 -24.64 -10.60 -0.76
C ILE A 361 -25.17 -9.36 -1.49
N ASP A 362 -25.77 -8.39 -0.81
CA ASP A 362 -26.22 -7.16 -1.47
C ASP A 362 -25.07 -6.32 -2.04
N VAL A 363 -23.99 -6.19 -1.27
CA VAL A 363 -22.77 -5.50 -1.70
C VAL A 363 -22.20 -6.18 -2.93
N LEU A 364 -22.18 -7.52 -2.90
CA LEU A 364 -21.80 -8.36 -4.01
C LEU A 364 -22.72 -8.08 -5.20
N ASP A 365 -24.02 -8.30 -5.12
CA ASP A 365 -24.95 -8.10 -6.23
C ASP A 365 -24.84 -6.70 -6.87
N ALA A 366 -24.76 -5.64 -6.04
CA ALA A 366 -24.54 -4.27 -6.52
C ALA A 366 -23.23 -4.14 -7.31
N HIS A 367 -22.18 -4.81 -6.86
CA HIS A 367 -20.87 -4.83 -7.51
C HIS A 367 -20.85 -5.60 -8.83
N ALA A 368 -21.74 -6.57 -9.04
CA ALA A 368 -21.91 -7.26 -10.34
C ALA A 368 -22.58 -6.38 -11.39
N GLU A 369 -23.28 -5.33 -10.97
CA GLU A 369 -24.03 -4.48 -11.90
C GLU A 369 -23.13 -3.69 -12.85
N GLY A 370 -21.87 -3.41 -12.48
CA GLY A 370 -20.91 -2.75 -13.34
C GLY A 370 -19.81 -1.97 -12.61
N ILE A 371 -19.10 -1.14 -13.38
CA ILE A 371 -18.01 -0.26 -12.90
C ILE A 371 -18.38 1.23 -12.95
N ASP A 372 -19.62 1.55 -13.30
CA ASP A 372 -20.09 2.93 -13.42
C ASP A 372 -20.07 3.65 -12.07
N LEU A 373 -19.92 4.98 -12.08
CA LEU A 373 -19.83 5.82 -10.89
C LEU A 373 -21.00 5.65 -9.93
N ASP A 374 -22.23 5.59 -10.46
CA ASP A 374 -23.45 5.40 -9.66
C ASP A 374 -23.47 4.02 -8.97
N VAL A 375 -22.98 2.98 -9.66
CA VAL A 375 -22.85 1.62 -9.12
C VAL A 375 -21.79 1.61 -8.02
N GLN A 376 -20.62 2.23 -8.24
CA GLN A 376 -19.57 2.34 -7.22
C GLN A 376 -20.04 3.10 -5.98
N GLN A 377 -20.80 4.17 -6.15
CA GLN A 377 -21.38 4.90 -5.02
C GLN A 377 -22.41 4.05 -4.27
N ASN A 378 -23.22 3.25 -4.98
CA ASN A 378 -24.16 2.33 -4.35
C ASN A 378 -23.43 1.23 -3.55
N VAL A 379 -22.37 0.63 -4.11
CA VAL A 379 -21.50 -0.33 -3.41
C VAL A 379 -20.94 0.27 -2.14
N VAL A 380 -20.44 1.52 -2.18
CA VAL A 380 -19.93 2.22 -0.97
C VAL A 380 -21.04 2.43 0.06
N ASN A 381 -22.25 2.83 -0.37
CA ASN A 381 -23.39 3.01 0.54
C ASN A 381 -23.78 1.69 1.21
N LEU A 382 -23.80 0.58 0.45
CA LEU A 382 -24.09 -0.76 0.97
C LEU A 382 -22.99 -1.26 1.90
N LEU A 383 -21.72 -0.99 1.59
CA LEU A 383 -20.59 -1.29 2.49
C LEU A 383 -20.69 -0.54 3.82
N ASN A 384 -21.10 0.73 3.80
CA ASN A 384 -21.31 1.51 5.02
C ASN A 384 -22.48 0.96 5.86
N ARG A 385 -23.59 0.58 5.21
CA ARG A 385 -24.70 -0.11 5.88
C ARG A 385 -24.27 -1.44 6.47
N PHE A 386 -23.53 -2.23 5.69
CA PHE A 386 -22.99 -3.51 6.09
C PHE A 386 -22.05 -3.38 7.30
N ALA A 387 -21.17 -2.36 7.31
CA ALA A 387 -20.31 -2.06 8.45
C ALA A 387 -21.11 -1.67 9.70
N THR A 388 -22.15 -0.84 9.56
CA THR A 388 -23.01 -0.41 10.68
C THR A 388 -23.81 -1.59 11.25
N LEU A 389 -24.37 -2.42 10.37
CA LEU A 389 -25.08 -3.64 10.77
C LEU A 389 -24.13 -4.59 11.48
N SER A 390 -22.95 -4.85 10.91
CA SER A 390 -21.94 -5.73 11.50
C SER A 390 -21.50 -5.25 12.87
N ASP A 391 -21.25 -3.95 13.04
CA ASP A 391 -20.83 -3.38 14.32
C ASP A 391 -21.92 -3.57 15.41
N SER A 392 -23.17 -3.17 15.11
CA SER A 392 -24.29 -3.34 16.05
C SER A 392 -24.61 -4.81 16.36
N SER A 393 -24.45 -5.68 15.36
CA SER A 393 -24.80 -7.09 15.43
C SER A 393 -23.74 -7.91 16.18
N LEU A 394 -22.46 -7.69 15.88
CA LEU A 394 -21.34 -8.47 16.41
C LEU A 394 -20.92 -8.05 17.83
N GLN A 395 -21.17 -6.81 18.25
CA GLN A 395 -20.89 -6.35 19.62
C GLN A 395 -21.59 -7.18 20.71
N SER A 396 -22.70 -7.84 20.36
CA SER A 396 -23.51 -8.64 21.28
C SER A 396 -23.16 -10.13 21.31
N VAL A 397 -22.25 -10.57 20.44
CA VAL A 397 -21.94 -11.99 20.26
C VAL A 397 -20.97 -12.46 21.33
N THR A 398 -21.40 -13.41 22.16
CA THR A 398 -20.62 -13.96 23.29
C THR A 398 -20.62 -15.49 23.32
N ASP A 399 -21.36 -16.14 22.43
CA ASP A 399 -21.49 -17.59 22.39
C ASP A 399 -20.31 -18.23 21.65
N ALA A 400 -19.53 -19.05 22.35
CA ALA A 400 -18.40 -19.79 21.81
C ALA A 400 -18.79 -20.74 20.67
N ALA A 401 -20.06 -21.21 20.64
CA ALA A 401 -20.55 -22.06 19.56
C ALA A 401 -20.56 -21.36 18.18
N LEU A 402 -20.51 -20.03 18.15
CA LEU A 402 -20.49 -19.23 16.92
C LEU A 402 -19.08 -18.94 16.39
N ALA A 403 -18.02 -19.39 17.09
CA ALA A 403 -16.64 -19.07 16.73
C ALA A 403 -16.27 -19.57 15.32
N GLU A 404 -16.61 -20.83 15.00
CA GLU A 404 -16.33 -21.41 13.68
C GLU A 404 -17.09 -20.69 12.56
N ASP A 405 -18.35 -20.35 12.79
CA ASP A 405 -19.18 -19.65 11.80
C ASP A 405 -18.66 -18.22 11.55
N ILE A 406 -18.25 -17.49 12.60
CA ILE A 406 -17.64 -16.17 12.46
C ILE A 406 -16.33 -16.25 11.68
N LEU A 407 -15.47 -17.23 11.99
CA LEU A 407 -14.20 -17.42 11.28
C LEU A 407 -14.44 -17.79 9.81
N PHE A 408 -15.45 -18.61 9.54
CA PHE A 408 -15.83 -18.98 8.19
C PHE A 408 -16.27 -17.76 7.37
N GLU A 409 -17.15 -16.92 7.91
CA GLU A 409 -17.55 -15.67 7.28
C GLU A 409 -16.36 -14.72 7.06
N TYR A 410 -15.44 -14.63 8.04
CA TYR A 410 -14.20 -13.89 7.88
C TYR A 410 -13.40 -14.39 6.66
N ILE A 411 -13.14 -15.71 6.59
CA ILE A 411 -12.34 -16.31 5.52
C ILE A 411 -13.00 -16.09 4.15
N GLN A 412 -14.33 -16.23 4.08
CA GLN A 412 -15.06 -15.93 2.84
C GLN A 412 -14.82 -14.50 2.41
N LEU A 413 -15.13 -13.52 3.26
CA LEU A 413 -14.93 -12.10 2.99
C LEU A 413 -13.47 -11.78 2.64
N GLU A 414 -12.53 -12.48 3.27
CA GLU A 414 -11.11 -12.31 3.02
C GLU A 414 -10.70 -12.73 1.60
N ASP A 415 -11.25 -13.84 1.11
CA ASP A 415 -11.01 -14.38 -0.24
C ASP A 415 -11.49 -13.40 -1.33
N PHE A 416 -12.54 -12.62 -1.08
CA PHE A 416 -13.00 -11.59 -2.03
C PHE A 416 -11.99 -10.45 -2.22
N ILE A 417 -11.39 -9.92 -1.15
CA ILE A 417 -10.30 -8.91 -1.29
C ILE A 417 -9.09 -9.50 -2.01
N LYS A 418 -8.84 -10.80 -1.85
CA LYS A 418 -7.75 -11.49 -2.54
C LYS A 418 -8.00 -11.50 -4.06
N ARG A 419 -9.25 -11.53 -4.51
CA ARG A 419 -9.65 -11.67 -5.92
C ARG A 419 -9.98 -10.38 -6.64
N ASP A 420 -10.58 -9.41 -5.96
CA ASP A 420 -11.02 -8.15 -6.58
C ASP A 420 -10.57 -6.94 -5.78
N ASP A 421 -9.78 -6.08 -6.41
CA ASP A 421 -9.17 -4.92 -5.76
C ASP A 421 -10.14 -3.80 -5.44
N ARG A 422 -11.33 -3.82 -6.05
CA ARG A 422 -12.39 -2.85 -5.78
C ARG A 422 -12.89 -2.94 -4.34
N PHE A 423 -12.67 -4.06 -3.66
CA PHE A 423 -12.95 -4.26 -2.23
C PHE A 423 -11.80 -3.83 -1.30
N ILE A 424 -10.65 -3.37 -1.84
CA ILE A 424 -9.57 -2.76 -1.04
C ILE A 424 -10.03 -1.36 -0.62
N ARG A 425 -10.98 -1.29 0.31
CA ARG A 425 -11.62 -0.06 0.79
C ARG A 425 -11.71 -0.09 2.31
N GLN A 426 -11.73 1.09 2.92
CA GLN A 426 -11.70 1.21 4.38
C GLN A 426 -12.93 0.57 5.04
N GLU A 427 -14.10 0.73 4.43
CA GLU A 427 -15.39 0.22 4.90
C GLU A 427 -15.34 -1.31 5.01
N TYR A 428 -14.84 -1.97 3.97
CA TYR A 428 -14.71 -3.43 3.93
C TYR A 428 -13.68 -3.93 4.95
N LEU A 429 -12.54 -3.26 5.05
CA LEU A 429 -11.49 -3.63 6.01
C LEU A 429 -11.92 -3.45 7.47
N LYS A 430 -12.81 -2.50 7.76
CA LYS A 430 -13.44 -2.37 9.09
C LYS A 430 -14.32 -3.56 9.41
N ILE A 431 -15.10 -4.06 8.47
CA ILE A 431 -15.95 -5.25 8.67
C ILE A 431 -15.10 -6.48 9.01
N LEU A 432 -14.02 -6.71 8.26
CA LEU A 432 -13.11 -7.81 8.56
C LEU A 432 -12.55 -7.70 9.99
N ALA A 433 -12.15 -6.50 10.42
CA ALA A 433 -11.67 -6.29 11.78
C ALA A 433 -12.76 -6.47 12.85
N LEU A 434 -14.03 -6.18 12.54
CA LEU A 434 -15.15 -6.46 13.45
C LEU A 434 -15.36 -7.96 13.63
N LEU A 435 -15.31 -8.74 12.55
CA LEU A 435 -15.40 -10.21 12.61
C LEU A 435 -14.21 -10.82 13.34
N GLU A 436 -12.99 -10.31 13.12
CA GLU A 436 -11.80 -10.73 13.87
C GLU A 436 -11.97 -10.46 15.37
N ARG A 437 -12.45 -9.26 15.73
CA ARG A 437 -12.67 -8.90 17.14
C ARG A 437 -13.74 -9.78 17.78
N ALA A 438 -14.85 -10.01 17.08
CA ALA A 438 -15.93 -10.88 17.54
C ALA A 438 -15.43 -12.32 17.72
N TYR A 439 -14.67 -12.85 16.75
CA TYR A 439 -14.07 -14.19 16.84
C TYR A 439 -13.13 -14.30 18.04
N LEU A 440 -12.20 -13.35 18.20
CA LEU A 440 -11.26 -13.34 19.33
C LEU A 440 -11.95 -13.14 20.69
N GLN A 441 -13.17 -12.62 20.74
CA GLN A 441 -13.98 -12.48 21.95
C GLN A 441 -14.65 -13.80 22.36
N VAL A 442 -15.03 -14.64 21.41
CA VAL A 442 -15.79 -15.88 21.67
C VAL A 442 -14.94 -17.13 21.81
N ILE A 443 -13.64 -17.09 21.48
CA ILE A 443 -12.74 -18.24 21.67
C ILE A 443 -12.38 -18.38 23.16
N ASP A 444 -12.67 -19.55 23.72
CA ASP A 444 -12.48 -19.85 25.15
C ASP A 444 -11.01 -20.05 25.57
N HIS A 445 -10.13 -20.45 24.65
CA HIS A 445 -8.74 -20.78 24.96
C HIS A 445 -7.78 -19.62 24.66
N LYS A 446 -7.10 -19.12 25.71
CA LYS A 446 -6.14 -18.00 25.60
C LYS A 446 -4.96 -18.30 24.66
N GLU A 447 -4.49 -19.53 24.59
CA GLU A 447 -3.39 -19.93 23.68
C GLU A 447 -3.87 -19.93 22.22
N GLU A 448 -5.03 -20.52 21.94
CA GLU A 448 -5.64 -20.47 20.60
C GLU A 448 -5.92 -19.01 20.18
N ALA A 449 -6.43 -18.17 21.07
CA ALA A 449 -6.64 -16.75 20.78
C ALA A 449 -5.32 -16.02 20.43
N GLN A 450 -4.18 -16.45 20.97
CA GLN A 450 -2.86 -15.90 20.61
C GLN A 450 -2.43 -16.36 19.22
N GLU A 451 -2.56 -17.64 18.90
CA GLU A 451 -2.27 -18.17 17.55
C GLU A 451 -3.15 -17.49 16.49
N GLN A 452 -4.43 -17.27 16.78
CA GLN A 452 -5.36 -16.61 15.87
C GLN A 452 -5.02 -15.12 15.69
N ARG A 453 -4.59 -14.41 16.75
CA ARG A 453 -4.05 -13.04 16.62
C ARG A 453 -2.86 -13.01 15.67
N GLN A 454 -1.95 -13.97 15.77
CA GLN A 454 -0.78 -14.07 14.87
C GLN A 454 -1.19 -14.30 13.42
N PHE A 455 -2.16 -15.19 13.18
CA PHE A 455 -2.75 -15.41 11.87
C PHE A 455 -3.31 -14.10 11.27
N PHE A 456 -4.12 -13.35 12.04
CA PHE A 456 -4.70 -12.10 11.56
C PHE A 456 -3.65 -10.99 11.33
N ILE A 457 -2.59 -10.93 12.13
CA ILE A 457 -1.47 -10.01 11.88
C ILE A 457 -0.78 -10.39 10.56
N GLN A 458 -0.53 -11.68 10.33
CA GLN A 458 0.13 -12.16 9.12
C GLN A 458 -0.70 -11.88 7.86
N GLU A 459 -2.01 -12.10 7.88
CA GLU A 459 -2.88 -11.79 6.74
C GLU A 459 -2.92 -10.29 6.43
N LYS A 460 -2.90 -9.42 7.45
CA LYS A 460 -2.81 -7.96 7.25
C LYS A 460 -1.47 -7.55 6.65
N LEU A 461 -0.36 -8.12 7.10
CA LEU A 461 0.97 -7.86 6.52
C LEU A 461 1.04 -8.28 5.04
N LYS A 462 0.54 -9.48 4.72
CA LYS A 462 0.42 -9.95 3.32
C LYS A 462 -0.43 -8.98 2.49
N ARG A 463 -1.50 -8.44 3.07
CA ARG A 463 -2.37 -7.48 2.40
C ARG A 463 -1.70 -6.15 2.16
N ILE A 464 -0.98 -5.60 3.15
CA ILE A 464 -0.17 -4.37 2.97
C ILE A 464 0.82 -4.57 1.83
N ALA A 465 1.54 -5.70 1.79
CA ALA A 465 2.48 -6.00 0.71
C ALA A 465 1.78 -6.11 -0.67
N LYS A 466 0.58 -6.70 -0.73
CA LYS A 466 -0.24 -6.74 -1.95
C LYS A 466 -0.64 -5.34 -2.40
N ILE A 467 -1.18 -4.51 -1.50
CA ILE A 467 -1.62 -3.14 -1.80
C ILE A 467 -0.43 -2.29 -2.26
N GLN A 468 0.72 -2.40 -1.59
CA GLN A 468 1.95 -1.71 -1.97
C GLN A 468 2.35 -2.04 -3.42
N LYS A 469 2.39 -3.32 -3.79
CA LYS A 469 2.72 -3.72 -5.17
C LYS A 469 1.73 -3.17 -6.21
N LYS A 470 0.47 -2.96 -5.83
CA LYS A 470 -0.55 -2.42 -6.74
C LYS A 470 -0.44 -0.93 -6.93
N ILE A 471 -0.13 -0.17 -5.88
CA ILE A 471 0.17 1.26 -6.03
C ILE A 471 1.48 1.50 -6.78
N GLU A 472 2.47 0.62 -6.64
CA GLU A 472 3.72 0.70 -7.42
C GLU A 472 3.50 0.49 -8.93
N ARG A 473 2.40 -0.18 -9.31
CA ARG A 473 2.01 -0.44 -10.69
C ARG A 473 0.90 0.47 -11.21
N ASP A 474 0.50 1.47 -10.42
CA ASP A 474 -0.65 2.34 -10.68
C ASP A 474 -1.97 1.58 -10.93
N GLU A 475 -2.11 0.35 -10.40
CA GLU A 475 -3.31 -0.49 -10.51
C GLU A 475 -4.41 -0.11 -9.49
N LEU A 476 -4.08 0.68 -8.48
CA LEU A 476 -4.99 1.09 -7.41
C LEU A 476 -4.82 2.60 -7.09
N PRO A 477 -5.91 3.37 -6.92
CA PRO A 477 -5.81 4.79 -6.58
C PRO A 477 -5.04 5.03 -5.28
N PHE A 478 -4.04 5.93 -5.32
CA PHE A 478 -3.14 6.16 -4.19
C PHE A 478 -3.87 6.54 -2.89
N GLN A 479 -4.87 7.41 -2.94
CA GLN A 479 -5.61 7.84 -1.73
C GLN A 479 -6.35 6.67 -1.07
N GLN A 480 -7.01 5.82 -1.86
CA GLN A 480 -7.69 4.62 -1.37
C GLN A 480 -6.71 3.62 -0.75
N ALA A 481 -5.56 3.43 -1.40
CA ALA A 481 -4.50 2.55 -0.92
C ALA A 481 -3.85 3.07 0.37
N ARG A 482 -3.56 4.38 0.44
CA ARG A 482 -3.03 5.07 1.61
C ARG A 482 -3.93 4.86 2.83
N GLN A 483 -5.22 5.14 2.68
CA GLN A 483 -6.21 4.94 3.76
C GLN A 483 -6.27 3.47 4.21
N SER A 484 -6.25 2.54 3.25
CA SER A 484 -6.30 1.10 3.51
C SER A 484 -5.05 0.60 4.26
N ILE A 485 -3.85 0.99 3.82
CA ILE A 485 -2.59 0.60 4.48
C ILE A 485 -2.52 1.19 5.90
N LEU A 486 -2.88 2.46 6.08
CA LEU A 486 -2.85 3.10 7.40
C LEU A 486 -3.86 2.46 8.37
N LEU A 487 -5.05 2.09 7.89
CA LEU A 487 -6.01 1.34 8.69
C LEU A 487 -5.46 -0.04 9.08
N LEU A 488 -4.94 -0.81 8.13
CA LEU A 488 -4.37 -2.14 8.39
C LEU A 488 -3.23 -2.09 9.40
N PHE A 489 -2.36 -1.08 9.31
CA PHE A 489 -1.27 -0.89 10.27
C PHE A 489 -1.79 -0.61 11.68
N THR A 490 -2.79 0.26 11.81
CA THR A 490 -3.44 0.56 13.10
C THR A 490 -4.07 -0.70 13.69
N GLN A 491 -4.73 -1.52 12.88
CA GLN A 491 -5.32 -2.79 13.31
C GLN A 491 -4.27 -3.84 13.71
N ILE A 492 -3.07 -3.85 13.10
CA ILE A 492 -1.97 -4.71 13.53
C ILE A 492 -1.50 -4.30 14.94
N ASP A 493 -1.36 -2.99 15.19
CA ASP A 493 -0.98 -2.48 16.51
C ASP A 493 -2.01 -2.86 17.59
N GLU A 494 -3.31 -2.81 17.27
CA GLU A 494 -4.40 -3.25 18.18
C GLU A 494 -4.37 -4.75 18.50
N LEU A 495 -3.97 -5.60 17.53
CA LEU A 495 -3.93 -7.05 17.68
C LEU A 495 -2.69 -7.54 18.42
N ARG A 496 -1.64 -6.70 18.51
CA ARG A 496 -0.34 -7.08 19.07
C ARG A 496 -0.52 -7.58 20.52
N PRO A 497 -0.06 -8.80 20.83
CA PRO A 497 -0.21 -9.33 22.17
C PRO A 497 0.74 -8.66 23.16
N VAL A 498 0.24 -8.37 24.36
CA VAL A 498 1.02 -7.77 25.47
C VAL A 498 1.98 -8.80 26.09
N VAL A 499 1.66 -10.09 25.98
CA VAL A 499 2.45 -11.21 26.50
C VAL A 499 2.47 -12.31 25.45
N SER A 500 3.61 -12.52 24.78
CA SER A 500 3.83 -13.55 23.76
C SER A 500 5.31 -13.97 23.76
N ASP A 501 5.62 -15.14 23.21
CA ASP A 501 6.99 -15.63 23.06
C ASP A 501 7.86 -14.63 22.29
N LYS A 502 9.03 -14.35 22.87
CA LYS A 502 9.97 -13.31 22.40
C LYS A 502 10.34 -13.44 20.92
N ALA A 503 10.39 -14.67 20.40
CA ALA A 503 10.74 -14.97 19.01
C ALA A 503 9.63 -14.59 18.00
N VAL A 504 8.37 -14.79 18.35
CA VAL A 504 7.22 -14.46 17.48
C VAL A 504 7.03 -12.95 17.43
N LEU A 505 7.14 -12.28 18.57
CA LEU A 505 7.13 -10.82 18.65
C LEU A 505 8.26 -10.20 17.80
N SER A 506 9.48 -10.75 17.89
CA SER A 506 10.61 -10.25 17.08
C SER A 506 10.38 -10.38 15.57
N PHE A 507 9.75 -11.47 15.11
CA PHE A 507 9.44 -11.64 13.69
C PHE A 507 8.47 -10.56 13.18
N PHE A 508 7.38 -10.31 13.90
CA PHE A 508 6.43 -9.26 13.51
C PHE A 508 7.02 -7.86 13.63
N ASP A 509 7.85 -7.61 14.65
CA ASP A 509 8.56 -6.35 14.81
C ASP A 509 9.51 -6.08 13.64
N ASP A 510 10.21 -7.09 13.15
CA ASP A 510 11.11 -6.96 12.01
C ASP A 510 10.35 -6.74 10.69
N GLU A 511 9.21 -7.41 10.48
CA GLU A 511 8.34 -7.13 9.32
C GLU A 511 7.75 -5.71 9.38
N LEU A 512 7.32 -5.25 10.56
CA LEU A 512 6.81 -3.89 10.74
C LEU A 512 7.91 -2.84 10.57
N LYS A 513 9.15 -3.10 11.00
CA LYS A 513 10.30 -2.23 10.72
C LYS A 513 10.55 -2.06 9.22
N LYS A 514 10.38 -3.12 8.42
CA LYS A 514 10.49 -3.02 6.95
C LYS A 514 9.42 -2.12 6.35
N LEU A 515 8.22 -2.11 6.94
CA LEU A 515 7.10 -1.27 6.51
C LEU A 515 7.16 0.17 7.07
N LEU A 516 7.99 0.42 8.09
CA LEU A 516 8.07 1.73 8.76
C LEU A 516 8.38 2.89 7.80
N PRO A 517 9.32 2.79 6.84
CA PRO A 517 9.57 3.88 5.88
C PRO A 517 8.34 4.18 5.02
N LEU A 518 7.61 3.14 4.61
CA LEU A 518 6.38 3.26 3.83
C LEU A 518 5.30 3.98 4.64
N VAL A 519 5.04 3.53 5.87
CA VAL A 519 4.02 4.13 6.74
C VAL A 519 4.37 5.58 7.08
N THR A 520 5.65 5.87 7.32
CA THR A 520 6.11 7.24 7.60
C THR A 520 5.92 8.14 6.38
N PHE A 521 6.21 7.65 5.17
CA PHE A 521 5.88 8.35 3.94
C PHE A 521 4.38 8.62 3.82
N LEU A 522 3.54 7.60 3.97
CA LEU A 522 2.08 7.71 3.86
C LEU A 522 1.46 8.68 4.88
N ARG A 523 2.09 8.88 6.04
CA ARG A 523 1.69 9.87 7.05
C ARG A 523 2.27 11.27 6.81
N SER A 524 3.23 11.42 5.92
CA SER A 524 3.91 12.70 5.66
C SER A 524 3.13 13.59 4.69
N ASN A 525 3.38 14.91 4.76
CA ASN A 525 2.85 15.88 3.79
C ASN A 525 3.34 15.60 2.36
N SER A 526 4.43 14.83 2.19
CA SER A 526 4.93 14.43 0.87
C SER A 526 3.97 13.44 0.18
N ALA A 527 3.20 12.66 0.94
CA ALA A 527 2.17 11.78 0.40
C ALA A 527 0.94 12.55 -0.12
N ASP A 528 0.63 13.73 0.42
CA ASP A 528 -0.55 14.50 -0.01
C ASP A 528 -0.46 15.01 -1.45
N ASN A 529 0.77 15.13 -1.97
CA ASN A 529 1.07 15.63 -3.31
C ASN A 529 1.24 14.51 -4.37
N VAL A 530 1.02 13.25 -4.01
CA VAL A 530 1.15 12.13 -4.96
C VAL A 530 -0.07 12.12 -5.88
N GLN A 531 0.09 12.64 -7.09
CA GLN A 531 -0.97 12.65 -8.10
C GLN A 531 -0.83 11.58 -9.18
N ASN A 532 0.33 10.92 -9.33
CA ASN A 532 0.63 9.71 -10.13
C ASN A 532 2.07 9.25 -9.82
N ASN A 533 2.50 8.05 -10.21
CA ASN A 533 3.87 7.54 -10.00
C ASN A 533 4.29 7.46 -8.51
N PHE A 534 3.56 6.66 -7.73
CA PHE A 534 3.89 6.40 -6.31
C PHE A 534 5.37 6.05 -6.10
N ALA A 535 5.95 5.20 -6.97
CA ALA A 535 7.32 4.73 -6.84
C ALA A 535 8.36 5.87 -6.82
N ILE A 536 8.22 6.86 -7.71
CA ILE A 536 9.16 7.99 -7.82
C ILE A 536 9.09 8.87 -6.56
N HIS A 537 7.87 9.19 -6.11
CA HIS A 537 7.67 10.01 -4.90
C HIS A 537 8.17 9.29 -3.65
N TYR A 538 7.94 7.99 -3.55
CA TYR A 538 8.41 7.18 -2.44
C TYR A 538 9.94 7.02 -2.43
N GLU A 539 10.57 6.81 -3.59
CA GLU A 539 12.03 6.80 -3.71
C GLU A 539 12.64 8.15 -3.36
N THR A 540 12.06 9.25 -3.86
CA THR A 540 12.52 10.61 -3.52
C THR A 540 12.45 10.86 -2.01
N TYR A 541 11.37 10.43 -1.36
CA TYR A 541 11.24 10.50 0.09
C TYR A 541 12.30 9.64 0.79
N ARG A 542 12.53 8.41 0.32
CA ARG A 542 13.53 7.50 0.90
C ARG A 542 14.94 8.06 0.78
N ASN A 543 15.29 8.65 -0.37
CA ASN A 543 16.58 9.30 -0.59
C ASN A 543 16.75 10.47 0.38
N ARG A 544 15.75 11.36 0.50
CA ARG A 544 15.77 12.45 1.49
C ARG A 544 15.89 11.96 2.93
N LEU A 545 15.25 10.84 3.27
CA LEU A 545 15.32 10.26 4.62
C LEU A 545 16.68 9.60 4.89
N ASN A 546 17.30 9.00 3.88
CA ASN A 546 18.66 8.48 3.96
C ASN A 546 19.68 9.62 4.04
N GLU A 547 19.55 10.66 3.22
CA GLU A 547 20.35 11.89 3.30
C GLU A 547 20.21 12.54 4.68
N ALA A 548 18.98 12.66 5.20
CA ALA A 548 18.75 13.19 6.54
C ALA A 548 19.33 12.29 7.65
N LYS A 549 19.35 10.96 7.46
CA LYS A 549 20.01 10.02 8.39
C LYS A 549 21.53 10.09 8.28
N GLU A 550 22.08 10.26 7.09
CA GLU A 550 23.51 10.48 6.87
C GLU A 550 23.92 11.79 7.51
N VAL A 551 23.23 12.89 7.21
CA VAL A 551 23.41 14.20 7.86
C VAL A 551 23.26 14.06 9.37
N ARG A 552 22.25 13.34 9.88
CA ARG A 552 22.08 13.12 11.32
C ARG A 552 23.17 12.25 11.92
N SER A 553 23.66 11.22 11.21
CA SER A 553 24.79 10.40 11.67
C SER A 553 26.11 11.17 11.63
N LEU A 554 26.25 12.10 10.68
CA LEU A 554 27.36 13.04 10.58
C LEU A 554 27.29 14.07 11.71
N LEU A 555 26.09 14.56 12.03
CA LEU A 555 25.81 15.43 13.18
C LEU A 555 25.99 14.69 14.52
N GLU A 556 25.58 13.44 14.63
CA GLU A 556 25.77 12.61 15.83
C GLU A 556 27.25 12.20 15.98
N SER A 557 27.98 11.99 14.88
CA SER A 557 29.43 11.80 14.90
C SER A 557 30.22 13.08 15.22
N SER A 558 29.61 14.26 15.09
CA SER A 558 30.19 15.56 15.47
C SER A 558 29.74 16.05 16.85
N VAL A 559 28.92 15.25 17.57
CA VAL A 559 28.47 15.57 18.93
C VAL A 559 29.06 14.58 19.97
N GLY A 560 29.90 13.61 19.56
CA GLY A 560 30.60 12.76 20.53
C GLY A 560 31.70 11.87 19.95
N GLY A 561 32.94 12.36 20.00
CA GLY A 561 34.16 11.56 19.80
C GLY A 561 35.41 12.44 19.74
N GLU A 562 36.42 12.13 20.55
CA GLU A 562 37.64 12.92 20.83
C GLU A 562 38.63 13.07 19.65
N GLU A 563 38.23 12.90 18.39
CA GLU A 563 39.13 13.05 17.23
C GLU A 563 38.50 13.92 16.13
N ILE A 564 39.17 15.03 15.76
CA ILE A 564 38.75 15.88 14.64
C ILE A 564 38.62 15.08 13.36
N SER A 565 37.40 15.04 12.81
CA SER A 565 37.08 14.47 11.49
C SER A 565 38.05 14.94 10.40
N PRO A 566 38.57 14.05 9.54
CA PRO A 566 39.47 14.39 8.43
C PRO A 566 38.90 15.47 7.49
N PHE A 567 37.59 15.48 7.28
CA PHE A 567 36.92 16.46 6.43
C PHE A 567 36.93 17.87 7.05
N ARG A 568 36.73 17.98 8.37
CA ARG A 568 36.82 19.26 9.09
C ARG A 568 38.25 19.78 9.14
N ARG A 569 39.26 18.89 9.18
CA ARG A 569 40.68 19.28 9.04
C ARG A 569 40.94 19.90 7.67
N GLU A 570 40.43 19.29 6.59
CA GLU A 570 40.57 19.84 5.23
C GLU A 570 39.81 21.15 5.05
N GLU A 571 38.60 21.27 5.61
CA GLU A 571 37.79 22.49 5.57
C GLU A 571 38.44 23.64 6.36
N LEU A 572 38.89 23.38 7.59
CA LEU A 572 39.63 24.35 8.41
C LEU A 572 40.95 24.74 7.76
N ALA A 573 41.70 23.78 7.17
CA ALA A 573 42.91 24.07 6.41
C ALA A 573 42.62 25.04 5.26
N SER A 574 41.59 24.74 4.47
CA SER A 574 41.17 25.55 3.33
C SER A 574 40.80 26.97 3.77
N LEU A 575 40.00 27.11 4.84
CA LEU A 575 39.53 28.38 5.37
C LEU A 575 40.66 29.23 5.94
N VAL A 576 41.60 28.62 6.68
CA VAL A 576 42.76 29.32 7.24
C VAL A 576 43.73 29.73 6.13
N VAL A 577 44.02 28.84 5.17
CA VAL A 577 44.91 29.14 4.05
C VAL A 577 44.32 30.24 3.15
N SER A 578 43.01 30.24 2.89
CA SER A 578 42.37 31.30 2.12
C SER A 578 42.46 32.66 2.83
N ALA A 579 42.13 32.69 4.13
CA ALA A 579 42.19 33.91 4.93
C ALA A 579 43.61 34.48 5.02
N LEU A 580 44.64 33.63 5.16
CA LEU A 580 46.04 34.05 5.19
C LEU A 580 46.54 34.57 3.84
N ARG A 581 46.12 33.95 2.74
CA ARG A 581 46.47 34.39 1.38
C ARG A 581 45.93 35.76 1.05
N GLU A 582 44.73 36.11 1.51
CA GLU A 582 44.15 37.44 1.33
C GLU A 582 45.02 38.56 1.91
N VAL A 583 45.73 38.25 3.00
CA VAL A 583 46.62 39.18 3.71
C VAL A 583 48.06 39.15 3.15
N GLY A 584 48.32 38.33 2.13
CA GLY A 584 49.61 38.23 1.44
C GLY A 584 50.55 37.16 2.00
N ILE A 585 50.08 36.31 2.92
CA ILE A 585 50.85 35.20 3.50
C ILE A 585 50.73 33.96 2.61
N ARG A 586 51.84 33.33 2.28
CA ARG A 586 51.96 32.19 1.33
C ARG A 586 52.79 31.06 1.94
N GLU A 587 52.79 29.89 1.31
CA GLU A 587 53.54 28.70 1.78
C GLU A 587 53.22 28.34 3.23
N VAL A 588 51.93 28.19 3.54
CA VAL A 588 51.42 27.98 4.91
C VAL A 588 51.36 26.49 5.23
N ASP A 589 52.09 26.07 6.25
CA ASP A 589 51.99 24.78 6.91
C ASP A 589 51.26 24.95 8.26
N ILE A 590 50.19 24.16 8.45
CA ILE A 590 49.31 24.24 9.62
C ILE A 590 49.32 22.91 10.35
N ASN A 591 49.54 22.97 11.67
CA ASN A 591 49.31 21.86 12.58
C ASN A 591 47.97 22.05 13.31
N PHE A 592 47.08 21.07 13.20
CA PHE A 592 45.75 21.12 13.79
C PHE A 592 45.77 20.61 15.24
N PRO A 593 44.92 21.16 16.12
CA PRO A 593 44.73 20.61 17.46
C PRO A 593 44.11 19.21 17.37
N ASP A 594 44.32 18.38 18.40
CA ASP A 594 43.71 17.06 18.49
C ASP A 594 42.21 17.12 18.87
N ASP A 595 41.79 18.24 19.50
CA ASP A 595 40.44 18.50 20.01
C ASP A 595 39.61 19.38 19.05
N GLU A 596 38.42 18.90 18.70
CA GLU A 596 37.48 19.54 17.77
C GLU A 596 36.84 20.82 18.30
N THR A 597 36.88 21.04 19.63
CA THR A 597 36.39 22.26 20.27
C THR A 597 37.43 23.39 20.26
N SER A 598 38.69 23.10 19.88
CA SER A 598 39.73 24.12 19.85
C SER A 598 39.60 25.01 18.61
N ALA A 599 39.15 26.25 18.83
CA ALA A 599 39.13 27.30 17.81
C ALA A 599 40.53 27.83 17.40
N THR A 600 41.62 27.24 17.90
CA THR A 600 42.99 27.72 17.68
C THR A 600 43.82 26.70 16.93
N VAL A 601 44.41 27.11 15.79
CA VAL A 601 45.33 26.31 14.98
C VAL A 601 46.76 26.84 15.09
N MET A 602 47.76 25.97 14.98
CA MET A 602 49.16 26.37 15.01
C MET A 602 49.70 26.46 13.58
N ILE A 603 50.12 27.65 13.17
CA ILE A 603 50.86 27.87 11.93
C ILE A 603 52.32 27.58 12.23
N THR A 604 52.82 26.45 11.75
CA THR A 604 54.19 26.01 12.00
C THR A 604 55.19 26.72 11.09
N ASN A 605 54.77 27.04 9.87
CA ASN A 605 55.58 27.77 8.91
C ASN A 605 54.68 28.51 7.91
N ALA A 606 55.06 29.72 7.55
CA ALA A 606 54.37 30.55 6.58
C ALA A 606 55.33 31.64 6.12
N LYS A 607 55.14 32.19 4.92
CA LYS A 607 55.98 33.27 4.38
C LYS A 607 55.18 34.50 4.03
N PHE A 608 55.66 35.65 4.46
CA PHE A 608 55.16 36.96 4.03
C PHE A 608 56.32 37.74 3.42
N GLU A 609 56.21 38.12 2.14
CA GLU A 609 57.27 38.86 1.41
C GLU A 609 58.66 38.19 1.50
N GLY A 610 58.70 36.86 1.59
CA GLY A 610 59.93 36.06 1.69
C GLY A 610 60.46 35.81 3.11
N ALA A 611 59.89 36.45 4.14
CA ALA A 611 60.25 36.24 5.54
C ALA A 611 59.37 35.17 6.20
N GLU A 612 59.98 34.32 7.04
CA GLU A 612 59.29 33.22 7.73
C GLU A 612 58.48 33.69 8.94
N PHE A 613 57.34 33.04 9.16
CA PHE A 613 56.32 33.37 10.14
C PHE A 613 55.75 32.10 10.77
N SER A 614 55.61 32.10 12.10
CA SER A 614 54.83 31.10 12.85
C SER A 614 54.00 31.78 13.92
N ALA A 615 52.81 31.24 14.21
CA ALA A 615 51.90 31.79 15.22
C ALA A 615 50.77 30.82 15.57
N LEU A 616 50.11 31.07 16.71
CA LEU A 616 48.80 30.51 17.02
C LEU A 616 47.70 31.41 16.44
N TYR A 617 46.83 30.86 15.62
CA TYR A 617 45.74 31.57 14.97
C TYR A 617 44.39 31.08 15.48
N ASN A 618 43.62 31.97 16.11
CA ASN A 618 42.25 31.70 16.50
C ASN A 618 41.30 32.00 15.34
N THR A 619 40.61 30.97 14.84
CA THR A 619 39.79 31.04 13.62
C THR A 619 38.50 31.83 13.82
N GLU A 620 37.89 31.76 15.01
CA GLU A 620 36.67 32.49 15.36
C GLU A 620 36.94 33.99 15.55
N ARG A 621 37.98 34.34 16.32
CA ARG A 621 38.33 35.73 16.65
C ARG A 621 39.24 36.40 15.62
N ARG A 622 39.70 35.63 14.62
CA ARG A 622 40.69 36.04 13.59
C ARG A 622 41.91 36.73 14.19
N LEU A 623 42.46 36.12 15.25
CA LEU A 623 43.50 36.73 16.09
C LEU A 623 44.74 35.83 16.11
N PHE A 624 45.91 36.45 15.89
CA PHE A 624 47.21 35.81 16.00
C PHE A 624 47.82 36.08 17.37
N THR A 625 48.39 35.06 17.99
CA THR A 625 49.10 35.09 19.27
C THR A 625 50.41 34.31 19.16
N ASN A 626 51.38 34.59 20.03
CA ASN A 626 52.71 33.97 20.01
C ASN A 626 53.37 34.03 18.63
N ILE A 627 53.34 35.22 18.03
CA ILE A 627 53.83 35.45 16.67
C ILE A 627 55.37 35.50 16.70
N ILE A 628 56.01 34.63 15.96
CA ILE A 628 57.44 34.70 15.64
C ILE A 628 57.57 35.04 14.17
N PHE A 629 58.12 36.21 13.87
CA PHE A 629 58.32 36.70 12.51
C PHE A 629 59.80 36.99 12.29
N ASN A 630 60.42 36.29 11.33
CA ASN A 630 61.84 36.41 11.03
C ASN A 630 62.78 36.26 12.26
N GLY A 631 62.43 35.36 13.18
CA GLY A 631 63.17 35.10 14.41
C GLY A 631 62.90 36.08 15.57
N GLU A 632 62.09 37.12 15.37
CA GLU A 632 61.67 38.04 16.43
C GLU A 632 60.25 37.73 16.92
N GLU A 633 60.06 37.75 18.24
CA GLU A 633 58.74 37.62 18.85
C GLU A 633 57.99 38.96 18.81
N ILE A 634 56.74 38.93 18.38
CA ILE A 634 55.83 40.07 18.44
C ILE A 634 54.94 39.87 19.68
N PRO A 635 55.11 40.67 20.75
CA PRO A 635 54.55 40.38 22.08
C PRO A 635 53.03 40.59 22.18
N ASN A 636 52.42 41.29 21.22
CA ASN A 636 51.00 41.61 21.24
C ASN A 636 50.22 40.73 20.27
N ALA A 637 49.00 40.37 20.66
CA ALA A 637 48.08 39.71 19.77
C ALA A 637 47.67 40.62 18.61
N VAL A 638 47.64 40.10 17.38
CA VAL A 638 47.36 40.88 16.17
C VAL A 638 46.15 40.30 15.46
N LYS A 639 45.14 41.13 15.14
CA LYS A 639 44.02 40.69 14.30
C LYS A 639 44.47 40.50 12.85
N LEU A 640 43.90 39.51 12.15
CA LEU A 640 44.23 39.16 10.76
C LEU A 640 44.32 40.37 9.82
N GLU A 641 43.36 41.29 9.91
CA GLU A 641 43.29 42.51 9.10
C GLU A 641 44.52 43.42 9.29
N ASN A 642 45.09 43.41 10.49
CA ASN A 642 46.22 44.26 10.87
C ASN A 642 47.59 43.57 10.73
N VAL A 643 47.61 42.24 10.49
CA VAL A 643 48.87 41.46 10.39
C VAL A 643 49.77 41.98 9.28
N ARG A 644 49.21 42.29 8.11
CA ARG A 644 49.98 42.85 7.00
C ARG A 644 50.70 44.13 7.37
N VAL A 645 50.02 45.03 8.08
CA VAL A 645 50.57 46.33 8.50
C VAL A 645 51.69 46.10 9.50
N VAL A 646 51.48 45.23 10.49
CA VAL A 646 52.50 44.89 11.51
C VAL A 646 53.74 44.27 10.88
N PHE A 647 53.58 43.35 9.91
CA PHE A 647 54.73 42.73 9.23
C PHE A 647 55.47 43.70 8.31
N LEU A 648 54.76 44.60 7.62
CA LEU A 648 55.40 45.64 6.80
C LEU A 648 56.18 46.64 7.66
N VAL A 649 55.66 47.02 8.84
CA VAL A 649 56.38 47.85 9.82
C VAL A 649 57.63 47.14 10.33
N LYS A 650 57.52 45.84 10.68
CA LYS A 650 58.66 45.04 11.15
C LYS A 650 59.73 44.78 10.09
N LEU A 651 59.36 44.71 8.82
CA LEU A 651 60.30 44.67 7.70
C LEU A 651 60.92 46.05 7.37
N GLY A 652 60.57 47.12 8.12
CA GLY A 652 61.04 48.48 7.87
C GLY A 652 60.49 49.11 6.59
N LYS A 653 59.41 48.55 6.03
CA LYS A 653 58.79 48.96 4.76
C LYS A 653 57.62 49.94 4.95
N LEU A 654 57.23 50.22 6.19
CA LEU A 654 56.12 51.14 6.53
C LEU A 654 56.44 51.89 7.84
N GLU A 655 56.35 53.22 7.82
CA GLU A 655 56.38 54.06 9.04
C GLU A 655 54.96 54.54 9.34
N LEU A 656 54.45 54.26 10.54
CA LEU A 656 53.07 54.62 10.93
C LEU A 656 53.04 55.96 11.69
N PRO A 657 52.19 56.93 11.30
CA PRO A 657 51.81 58.06 12.14
C PRO A 657 50.80 57.62 13.22
N GLN A 658 50.83 58.28 14.38
CA GLN A 658 49.96 58.00 15.53
C GLN A 658 48.49 58.41 15.33
N GLU A 659 47.62 57.51 15.81
CA GLU A 659 46.35 57.70 16.53
C GLU A 659 45.02 58.15 15.84
N VAL A 660 44.00 57.33 16.17
CA VAL A 660 42.52 57.52 16.29
C VAL A 660 41.68 57.88 15.05
N SER A 661 40.73 57.01 14.68
CA SER A 661 39.29 57.22 14.93
C SER A 661 38.40 56.25 14.17
N GLU A 662 37.32 55.86 14.83
CA GLU A 662 36.15 55.10 14.40
C GLU A 662 35.60 55.55 13.03
N GLU A 663 35.26 54.58 12.16
CA GLU A 663 33.94 54.46 11.49
C GLU A 663 33.88 53.33 10.45
N SER A 664 32.68 52.76 10.33
CA SER A 664 32.12 52.00 9.20
C SER A 664 32.44 50.50 9.06
N LEU A 665 31.63 49.67 9.72
CA LEU A 665 31.26 48.36 9.20
C LEU A 665 29.85 48.44 8.61
N THR A 666 29.75 48.85 7.35
CA THR A 666 28.64 48.43 6.49
C THR A 666 28.96 47.02 6.00
N GLU A 667 28.38 46.00 6.64
CA GLU A 667 28.42 44.64 6.15
C GLU A 667 27.40 44.41 5.03
N LYS A 668 27.87 43.73 3.98
CA LYS A 668 27.06 43.26 2.86
C LYS A 668 26.10 42.15 3.33
N PRO A 669 24.90 42.06 2.75
CA PRO A 669 23.93 41.02 3.10
C PRO A 669 24.48 39.64 2.70
N SER A 670 24.56 38.74 3.68
CA SER A 670 24.74 37.31 3.43
C SER A 670 23.54 36.77 2.63
N GLN A 671 23.80 35.83 1.72
CA GLN A 671 22.76 35.21 0.89
C GLN A 671 21.83 34.39 1.78
N GLN A 672 20.76 35.01 2.28
CA GLN A 672 19.72 34.32 3.06
C GLN A 672 19.10 33.18 2.26
N SER A 673 19.07 31.99 2.86
CA SER A 673 18.38 30.81 2.35
C SER A 673 16.88 31.07 2.16
N VAL A 674 16.23 30.35 1.24
CA VAL A 674 14.77 30.45 1.04
C VAL A 674 14.02 30.12 2.33
N LEU A 675 14.55 29.19 3.15
CA LEU A 675 13.97 28.82 4.44
C LEU A 675 14.07 29.98 5.46
N GLU A 676 15.21 30.65 5.52
CA GLU A 676 15.47 31.82 6.36
C GLU A 676 14.59 33.01 5.98
N LYS A 677 14.38 33.24 4.67
CA LYS A 677 13.46 34.29 4.19
C LYS A 677 12.01 34.03 4.59
N VAL A 678 11.56 32.78 4.53
CA VAL A 678 10.20 32.40 4.94
C VAL A 678 10.04 32.48 6.46
N ALA A 679 11.02 32.01 7.24
CA ALA A 679 11.02 32.10 8.70
C ALA A 679 11.00 33.57 9.16
N LEU A 680 11.84 34.42 8.58
CA LEU A 680 11.87 35.86 8.85
C LEU A 680 10.52 36.51 8.56
N ALA A 681 9.91 36.22 7.40
CA ALA A 681 8.61 36.79 7.02
C ALA A 681 7.49 36.35 7.98
N GLN A 682 7.46 35.07 8.37
CA GLN A 682 6.44 34.55 9.28
C GLN A 682 6.58 35.09 10.70
N VAL A 683 7.81 35.21 11.21
CA VAL A 683 8.05 35.77 12.55
C VAL A 683 7.68 37.25 12.57
N LYS A 684 8.06 38.03 11.56
CA LYS A 684 7.65 39.44 11.45
C LYS A 684 6.14 39.59 11.38
N GLU A 685 5.46 38.82 10.52
CA GLU A 685 4.01 38.90 10.41
C GLU A 685 3.32 38.53 11.73
N ALA A 686 3.83 37.54 12.46
CA ALA A 686 3.31 37.16 13.77
C ALA A 686 3.49 38.26 14.82
N LEU A 687 4.65 38.94 14.84
CA LEU A 687 4.96 40.01 15.79
C LEU A 687 4.26 41.33 15.45
N GLU A 688 4.15 41.68 14.17
CA GLU A 688 3.40 42.86 13.71
C GLU A 688 1.92 42.78 14.10
N ARG A 689 1.30 41.58 13.99
CA ARG A 689 -0.08 41.33 14.46
C ARG A 689 -0.26 41.59 15.95
N LEU A 690 0.81 41.50 16.74
CA LEU A 690 0.82 41.72 18.17
C LEU A 690 1.32 43.12 18.56
N ALA A 691 1.48 44.03 17.58
CA ALA A 691 2.02 45.38 17.76
C ALA A 691 3.45 45.40 18.37
N ILE A 692 4.25 44.38 18.06
CA ILE A 692 5.66 44.28 18.45
C ILE A 692 6.53 44.65 17.25
N THR A 693 7.45 45.59 17.43
CA THR A 693 8.36 46.05 16.39
C THR A 693 9.77 45.47 16.59
N VAL A 694 10.35 44.92 15.52
CA VAL A 694 11.68 44.31 15.49
C VAL A 694 12.38 44.67 14.18
N GLU A 695 13.64 45.09 14.24
CA GLU A 695 14.47 45.29 13.04
C GLU A 695 15.16 43.98 12.63
N ASP A 696 15.32 43.74 11.32
CA ASP A 696 15.89 42.51 10.74
C ASP A 696 17.25 42.13 11.34
N LYS A 697 18.08 43.14 11.65
CA LYS A 697 19.41 42.95 12.22
C LYS A 697 19.41 42.36 13.64
N TYR A 698 18.26 42.38 14.31
CA TYR A 698 18.07 41.82 15.66
C TYR A 698 17.34 40.48 15.64
N ILE A 699 17.07 39.91 14.47
CA ILE A 699 16.52 38.56 14.31
C ILE A 699 17.66 37.63 13.94
N GLY A 700 18.07 36.81 14.91
CA GLY A 700 19.02 35.72 14.72
C GLY A 700 18.35 34.53 14.02
N LEU A 701 18.90 34.16 12.86
CA LEU A 701 18.44 33.03 12.05
C LEU A 701 19.41 31.83 12.12
N GLU A 702 20.42 31.91 13.00
CA GLU A 702 21.45 30.89 13.19
C GLU A 702 20.88 29.50 13.51
N ASP A 703 19.74 29.44 14.22
CA ASP A 703 19.12 28.19 14.70
C ASP A 703 17.79 27.83 14.01
N VAL A 704 17.50 28.39 12.83
CA VAL A 704 16.26 28.08 12.08
C VAL A 704 16.19 26.59 11.70
N ALA A 705 17.33 25.93 11.49
CA ALA A 705 17.40 24.48 11.25
C ALA A 705 16.92 23.66 12.46
N ASN A 706 17.12 24.18 13.68
CA ASN A 706 16.61 23.65 14.94
C ASN A 706 15.21 24.19 15.28
N GLU A 707 14.55 24.85 14.32
CA GLU A 707 13.21 25.41 14.40
C GLU A 707 13.07 26.60 15.37
N ILE A 708 14.18 27.21 15.80
CA ILE A 708 14.20 28.34 16.74
C ILE A 708 14.65 29.61 16.01
N VAL A 709 13.97 30.72 16.26
CA VAL A 709 14.39 32.06 15.83
C VAL A 709 14.65 32.90 17.07
N HIS A 710 15.81 33.54 17.12
CA HIS A 710 16.22 34.37 18.24
C HIS A 710 15.87 35.83 17.97
N VAL A 711 15.00 36.42 18.78
CA VAL A 711 14.69 37.85 18.72
C VAL A 711 15.51 38.55 19.81
N ARG A 712 16.61 39.17 19.40
CA ARG A 712 17.57 39.80 20.33
C ARG A 712 17.12 41.17 20.82
N LEU A 713 16.28 41.86 20.05
CA LEU A 713 15.73 43.15 20.45
C LEU A 713 14.37 43.38 19.80
N ALA A 714 13.33 43.39 20.63
CA ALA A 714 11.96 43.72 20.28
C ALA A 714 11.43 44.84 21.15
N THR A 715 10.54 45.66 20.59
CA THR A 715 9.89 46.75 21.31
C THR A 715 8.37 46.61 21.24
N TYR A 716 7.71 46.87 22.37
CA TYR A 716 6.26 46.86 22.48
C TYR A 716 5.77 48.18 23.07
N GLY A 717 4.86 48.86 22.36
CA GLY A 717 4.41 50.22 22.67
C GLY A 717 5.08 51.30 21.79
N GLN A 718 4.74 52.57 22.02
CA GLN A 718 5.31 53.71 21.29
C GLN A 718 5.84 54.79 22.25
N GLY A 719 6.91 55.48 21.86
CA GLY A 719 7.47 56.61 22.63
C GLY A 719 8.24 56.18 23.88
N SER A 720 8.23 57.01 24.92
CA SER A 720 8.96 56.78 26.18
C SER A 720 8.40 55.64 27.04
N GLU A 721 7.27 55.05 26.66
CA GLU A 721 6.64 53.91 27.33
C GLU A 721 6.92 52.57 26.63
N ALA A 722 7.78 52.58 25.59
CA ALA A 722 8.14 51.36 24.87
C ALA A 722 8.94 50.41 25.77
N VAL A 723 8.47 49.18 25.90
CA VAL A 723 9.17 48.12 26.64
C VAL A 723 10.07 47.36 25.68
N VAL A 724 11.36 47.26 26.01
CA VAL A 724 12.37 46.53 25.23
C VAL A 724 12.54 45.12 25.82
N PHE A 725 12.59 44.10 24.97
CA PHE A 725 12.72 42.71 25.41
C PHE A 725 13.35 41.83 24.33
N ALA A 726 13.87 40.66 24.73
CA ALA A 726 14.44 39.63 23.88
C ALA A 726 13.78 38.28 24.18
N PHE A 727 13.66 37.40 23.20
CA PHE A 727 13.05 36.08 23.37
C PHE A 727 13.36 35.14 22.20
N ASP A 728 13.12 33.85 22.41
CA ASP A 728 13.24 32.81 21.40
C ASP A 728 11.85 32.33 20.97
N ILE A 729 11.63 32.14 19.67
CA ILE A 729 10.36 31.63 19.12
C ILE A 729 10.56 30.31 18.39
N GLY A 730 9.83 29.28 18.84
CA GLY A 730 9.74 28.01 18.13
C GLY A 730 8.81 28.14 16.91
N THR A 731 9.36 28.06 15.70
CA THR A 731 8.65 28.30 14.43
C THR A 731 7.46 27.35 14.19
N LYS A 732 7.55 26.07 14.59
CA LYS A 732 6.42 25.11 14.53
C LYS A 732 5.54 25.13 15.77
N SER A 733 6.14 25.24 16.96
CA SER A 733 5.40 25.18 18.22
C SER A 733 4.62 26.46 18.51
N LYS A 734 5.00 27.58 17.87
CA LYS A 734 4.50 28.95 18.15
C LYS A 734 4.57 29.27 19.64
N ARG A 735 5.63 28.81 20.30
CA ARG A 735 5.90 29.09 21.70
C ARG A 735 7.06 30.05 21.83
N VAL A 736 6.96 30.93 22.81
CA VAL A 736 8.02 31.84 23.23
C VAL A 736 8.74 31.21 24.41
N GLU A 737 10.07 31.25 24.37
CA GLU A 737 10.98 30.76 25.40
C GLU A 737 12.06 31.82 25.67
N ASN A 738 12.74 31.73 26.82
CA ASN A 738 13.83 32.64 27.19
C ASN A 738 13.50 34.13 27.09
N LEU A 739 12.28 34.53 27.47
CA LEU A 739 11.88 35.95 27.46
C LEU A 739 12.68 36.73 28.50
N VAL A 740 13.33 37.80 28.08
CA VAL A 740 14.04 38.75 28.94
C VAL A 740 13.49 40.15 28.66
N VAL A 741 12.92 40.79 29.69
CA VAL A 741 12.34 42.13 29.60
C VAL A 741 13.26 43.14 30.26
N GLN A 742 13.60 44.21 29.56
CA GLN A 742 14.39 45.31 30.10
C GLN A 742 13.47 46.25 30.89
N THR A 743 13.67 46.31 32.20
CA THR A 743 12.88 47.15 33.11
C THR A 743 13.73 48.26 33.71
N VAL A 744 13.09 49.20 34.42
CA VAL A 744 13.79 50.32 35.08
C VAL A 744 14.74 49.84 36.20
N GLY A 745 14.61 48.58 36.65
CA GLY A 745 15.47 47.94 37.66
C GLY A 745 16.54 46.99 37.08
N GLY A 746 16.63 46.86 35.75
CA GLY A 746 17.50 45.89 35.08
C GLY A 746 16.71 44.86 34.27
N GLU A 747 17.42 43.86 33.75
CA GLU A 747 16.84 42.77 32.95
C GLU A 747 16.13 41.74 33.84
N VAL A 748 14.89 41.40 33.48
CA VAL A 748 14.09 40.40 34.20
C VAL A 748 13.77 39.26 33.24
N ALA A 749 14.29 38.07 33.54
CA ALA A 749 14.04 36.85 32.77
C ALA A 749 12.77 36.13 33.24
N ALA A 750 11.99 35.62 32.28
CA ALA A 750 10.87 34.73 32.50
C ALA A 750 11.27 33.30 32.13
N ASN A 751 11.17 32.39 33.10
CA ASN A 751 11.61 30.99 32.95
C ASN A 751 10.50 30.06 32.45
N ASP A 752 9.37 30.60 31.97
CA ASP A 752 8.24 29.84 31.45
C ASP A 752 8.12 29.91 29.93
N SER A 753 7.70 28.80 29.32
CA SER A 753 7.37 28.69 27.89
C SER A 753 5.87 28.91 27.70
N PHE A 754 5.45 29.83 26.82
CA PHE A 754 4.04 30.18 26.60
C PHE A 754 3.74 30.45 25.11
N LYS A 755 2.47 30.62 24.73
CA LYS A 755 2.11 30.85 23.31
C LYS A 755 2.49 32.26 22.89
N VAL A 756 2.91 32.44 21.63
CA VAL A 756 3.28 33.75 21.08
C VAL A 756 2.17 34.80 21.22
N ASP A 757 0.90 34.40 21.13
CA ASP A 757 -0.24 35.30 21.31
C ASP A 757 -0.33 35.92 22.72
N ASP A 758 0.25 35.26 23.74
CA ASP A 758 0.26 35.73 25.12
C ASP A 758 1.44 36.69 25.41
N LEU A 759 2.35 36.88 24.45
CA LEU A 759 3.59 37.65 24.59
C LEU A 759 3.37 39.11 25.04
N PRO A 760 2.43 39.89 24.46
CA PRO A 760 2.17 41.25 24.91
C PRO A 760 1.74 41.32 26.39
N THR A 761 0.87 40.41 26.79
CA THR A 761 0.36 40.34 28.17
C THR A 761 1.47 39.99 29.15
N ARG A 762 2.36 39.06 28.78
CA ARG A 762 3.51 38.67 29.62
C ARG A 762 4.53 39.79 29.77
N VAL A 763 4.87 40.48 28.69
CA VAL A 763 5.79 41.62 28.71
C VAL A 763 5.23 42.75 29.59
N GLN A 764 3.93 43.08 29.45
CA GLN A 764 3.29 44.09 30.29
C GLN A 764 3.24 43.70 31.77
N GLN A 765 2.92 42.43 32.09
CA GLN A 765 2.89 41.96 33.48
C GLN A 765 4.26 42.10 34.15
N ILE A 766 5.34 41.73 33.45
CA ILE A 766 6.70 41.84 33.96
C ILE A 766 7.09 43.32 34.15
N ALA A 767 6.79 44.17 33.16
CA ALA A 767 7.08 45.60 33.23
C ALA A 767 6.30 46.31 34.36
N GLN A 768 5.01 46.04 34.51
CA GLN A 768 4.18 46.61 35.57
C GLN A 768 4.61 46.15 36.96
N ARG A 769 4.98 44.87 37.11
CA ARG A 769 5.48 44.35 38.38
C ARG A 769 6.78 45.03 38.78
N ALA A 770 7.70 45.25 37.84
CA ALA A 770 8.96 45.95 38.11
C ALA A 770 8.74 47.43 38.49
N ILE A 771 7.76 48.10 37.89
CA ILE A 771 7.37 49.47 38.28
C ILE A 771 6.82 49.47 39.71
N PHE A 772 5.91 48.55 40.03
CA PHE A 772 5.32 48.43 41.36
C PHE A 772 6.35 48.10 42.45
N GLU A 773 7.30 47.20 42.17
CA GLU A 773 8.38 46.87 43.10
C GLU A 773 9.30 48.08 43.34
N LYS A 774 9.58 48.89 42.31
CA LYS A 774 10.35 50.14 42.44
C LYS A 774 9.60 51.23 43.22
N GLU A 775 8.30 51.39 42.99
CA GLU A 775 7.46 52.34 43.74
C GLU A 775 7.38 51.93 45.21
N ARG A 776 7.22 50.64 45.49
CA ARG A 776 7.23 50.08 46.85
C ARG A 776 8.57 50.25 47.54
N GLU A 777 9.69 50.06 46.84
CA GLU A 777 11.03 50.35 47.38
C GLU A 777 11.23 51.84 47.67
N ALA A 778 10.73 52.73 46.80
CA ALA A 778 10.78 54.18 47.02
C ALA A 778 9.91 54.60 48.22
N GLU A 779 8.73 54.00 48.41
CA GLU A 779 7.83 54.25 49.53
C GLU A 779 8.39 53.68 50.85
N LEU A 780 9.01 52.49 50.82
CA LEU A 780 9.76 51.94 51.95
C LEU A 780 10.95 52.81 52.34
N LYS A 781 11.67 53.36 51.36
CA LYS A 781 12.79 54.27 51.60
C LYS A 781 12.31 55.59 52.19
N ALA A 782 11.18 56.12 51.71
CA ALA A 782 10.54 57.30 52.28
C ALA A 782 10.06 57.06 53.73
N LEU A 783 9.54 55.87 54.07
CA LEU A 783 9.14 55.49 55.43
C LEU A 783 10.32 55.24 56.38
N ILE A 784 11.50 54.88 55.86
CA ILE A 784 12.74 54.72 56.62
C ILE A 784 13.43 56.08 56.84
N ASP A 785 13.30 57.01 55.89
CA ASP A 785 13.83 58.37 56.00
C ASP A 785 12.92 59.32 56.82
N ASP A 786 11.71 58.87 57.23
CA ASP A 786 10.76 59.59 58.11
C ASP A 786 10.88 59.12 59.58
N GLU A 787 12.10 58.80 60.03
CA GLU A 787 12.43 58.78 61.46
C GLU A 787 12.36 60.22 62.01
N PRO A 788 11.57 60.47 63.08
CA PRO A 788 11.41 61.82 63.62
C PRO A 788 12.75 62.36 64.15
N GLN A 789 13.14 63.54 63.65
CA GLN A 789 14.26 64.29 64.21
C GLN A 789 14.06 64.52 65.72
N PRO A 790 15.13 64.43 66.53
CA PRO A 790 15.07 64.72 67.95
C PRO A 790 14.63 66.17 68.18
N GLU A 791 13.66 66.36 69.07
CA GLU A 791 13.24 67.68 69.53
C GLU A 791 14.45 68.51 70.00
N PRO A 792 14.50 69.81 69.68
CA PRO A 792 15.57 70.69 70.11
C PRO A 792 15.45 70.99 71.61
N ASP A 793 16.58 70.92 72.31
CA ASP A 793 16.77 71.29 73.72
C ASP A 793 15.95 72.54 74.13
N GLN A 794 15.14 72.41 75.18
CA GLN A 794 14.78 73.52 76.06
C GLN A 794 14.97 73.12 77.53
N GLN A 795 15.55 74.07 78.25
CA GLN A 795 15.87 74.09 79.69
C GLN A 795 14.67 73.85 80.60
#